data_AF-A0A932T2A3-F1
#
_entry.id   AF-A0A932T2A3-F1
#
_cell.length_a   1.000
_cell.length_b   1.000
_cell.length_c   1.000
_cell.angle_alpha   90.00
_cell.angle_beta   90.00
_cell.angle_gamma   90.00
#
_symmetry.space_group_name_H-M   'P 1'
#
loop_
_entity.id
_entity.type
_entity.pdbx_description
1 polymer ?
#
loop_
_entity_poly.entity_id
_entity_poly.type
_entity_poly.pdbx_seq_one_letter_code
_entity_poly.pdbx_strand_id
1 'polypeptide(L)'
;MRKQLWLPSVVLLTTLFANLASAATGLHHPLETASASSPAATKFLNWVDLAVANPTTPPVGFTAFHAALAYKLTGKSAYSKLAVSIVDSTVNSASAAAKNGTLPAIAAGNYANAFSGIRDVTFTLQWCGPQVSSTQSAAWQDYCSQTISNIWSPNQATWYGKKFTWGGYGTKAPGNSAYYGFVGATACWAVYSSDKTWLRNLNNKYWPTIVNYVSILPEGGSREGTGFGLNQKDLFESYGIWLTSNGEDLQAKSTHCQKSSAYWTHATTPDGKYMAPIGDQPQVSTAPIGDFNRILINEAISLNSTNVNSGSGRWWGQTYDPATVSGFDYMYDMLNVAGTATQPTATSYLATGAGHYFARSDWTTQAGFLDFTCGTYTDGHSHQNQGAFDFWAAGGWLAVTENTQTISGAHQTTDFHNMLRFDKSSAPLPQSVGAAGTATVTDDQTTLTASLDLTALYPNTGIAWTRQLKYARPATLTVSDTCTVPSGVTPYFQLQVPVQPNVTANGFTAGNLQVTVLTPSSPTITVQNWTKLSTDAFSGWRVNISDPAGKGQFVVKLQLPTNTSPAPTTPTPTPTPTPTPPVAGLHHPLETANASSAAGTRFLSWVDDAVANPTNLPYGFTPFYAALAYKLTGNTKYANLAVSMVDASVKAAQTAAQNGTEPDIAFNSYLYVFPGIRLAASVRDVTFTMQWCDAQVSSTQKTDWQSYCAQAIYNLWNCDKATWYGKPFPWSGWSTNDPGDNYHYSFLGATACWALYSGDKTLLDFMNSDRWPKLLSYMATIPEGGSREGTGYGFSHMYLFETYGIWLASTGNDIQSANPHCRNSILYWVHATSPDGKFKAAIGDQAGMPEAPIYDYIRILINEAINLNSSSGNAPAGRWWGQTLKPTMQSTFNFAYDMLDVSGTASQPTAISYSAVGVGHYFARSDWTAQASFLNFTCGTYDQSHGHQNHGAFDFWGNGGWLAQTENTSTHSGIEQKTEFHNLIRFEMAGTIVPQTYGATATASVTDDSNTLVGNLDLTAMYPNTGISWKRNLTYARPGTLTVSDTCTVPAGVVPYFQLQLPVQPTVTGNTLTAGKLQVTVNTPGTPTITVQDWKTLSTEALSGWRVNISDPSAAGKFVVTLKVLP
;
A
#
# COMPACT_ATOMS: atom_id res chain seq x y z
N MET A 1 -47.72 -35.23 -57.35
CA MET A 1 -47.89 -34.05 -58.22
C MET A 1 -46.65 -33.17 -58.08
N ARG A 2 -45.98 -32.89 -59.22
CA ARG A 2 -45.02 -31.80 -59.61
C ARG A 2 -43.86 -31.46 -58.64
N LYS A 3 -42.56 -31.73 -58.93
CA LYS A 3 -41.57 -31.25 -59.95
C LYS A 3 -41.05 -29.80 -59.78
N GLN A 4 -39.70 -29.70 -59.87
CA GLN A 4 -38.80 -28.56 -60.22
C GLN A 4 -38.40 -27.59 -59.09
N LEU A 5 -37.15 -27.10 -58.93
CA LEU A 5 -35.99 -26.91 -59.84
C LEU A 5 -34.63 -26.76 -59.06
N TRP A 6 -33.53 -26.79 -59.83
CA TRP A 6 -32.08 -26.86 -59.50
C TRP A 6 -31.39 -25.62 -58.85
N LEU A 7 -30.25 -25.90 -58.19
CA LEU A 7 -28.95 -25.17 -57.90
C LEU A 7 -28.67 -23.79 -58.56
N PRO A 8 -27.77 -22.91 -58.01
CA PRO A 8 -26.46 -23.26 -57.41
C PRO A 8 -25.97 -22.45 -56.18
N SER A 9 -25.10 -23.04 -55.36
CA SER A 9 -24.27 -22.29 -54.39
C SER A 9 -22.90 -22.96 -54.23
N VAL A 10 -22.03 -22.76 -55.23
CA VAL A 10 -20.59 -23.10 -55.22
C VAL A 10 -19.77 -21.81 -55.08
N VAL A 11 -20.13 -20.92 -54.14
CA VAL A 11 -19.38 -19.66 -53.89
C VAL A 11 -19.05 -19.44 -52.41
N LEU A 12 -19.45 -20.33 -51.49
CA LEU A 12 -19.19 -20.14 -50.05
C LEU A 12 -18.13 -21.06 -49.42
N LEU A 13 -17.36 -21.80 -50.22
CA LEU A 13 -16.28 -22.66 -49.69
C LEU A 13 -14.86 -22.12 -49.94
N THR A 14 -14.68 -21.06 -50.72
CA THR A 14 -13.37 -20.45 -50.99
C THR A 14 -13.06 -19.22 -50.14
N THR A 15 -14.04 -18.66 -49.42
CA THR A 15 -13.85 -17.49 -48.54
C THR A 15 -13.66 -17.82 -47.07
N LEU A 16 -13.86 -19.07 -46.62
CA LEU A 16 -13.58 -19.48 -45.24
C LEU A 16 -12.18 -20.08 -45.03
N PHE A 17 -11.45 -20.41 -46.09
CA PHE A 17 -10.08 -20.93 -46.02
C PHE A 17 -9.00 -19.91 -46.44
N ALA A 18 -9.38 -18.67 -46.75
CA ALA A 18 -8.44 -17.62 -47.18
C ALA A 18 -7.78 -16.83 -46.03
N ASN A 19 -8.09 -17.13 -44.75
CA ASN A 19 -7.51 -16.46 -43.59
C ASN A 19 -6.60 -17.34 -42.70
N LEU A 20 -6.28 -18.57 -43.14
CA LEU A 20 -5.09 -19.24 -42.61
C LEU A 20 -3.90 -18.59 -43.31
N ALA A 21 -3.44 -17.49 -42.72
CA ALA A 21 -2.23 -16.79 -43.12
C ALA A 21 -1.12 -17.81 -43.37
N SER A 22 -0.41 -17.66 -44.49
CA SER A 22 0.92 -18.23 -44.63
C SER A 22 1.66 -17.99 -43.32
N ALA A 23 2.10 -19.05 -42.62
CA ALA A 23 2.88 -18.90 -41.40
C ALA A 23 3.94 -17.84 -41.66
N ALA A 24 3.82 -16.70 -40.99
CA ALA A 24 4.71 -15.59 -41.22
C ALA A 24 6.09 -16.07 -40.82
N THR A 25 7.05 -16.03 -41.75
CA THR A 25 8.41 -16.48 -41.45
C THR A 25 9.02 -15.49 -40.47
N GLY A 26 9.17 -15.88 -39.20
CA GLY A 26 9.87 -15.08 -38.19
C GLY A 26 9.20 -15.07 -36.83
N LEU A 27 9.84 -14.39 -35.88
CA LEU A 27 9.31 -14.16 -34.54
C LEU A 27 8.26 -13.05 -34.57
N HIS A 28 7.08 -13.30 -34.01
CA HIS A 28 5.97 -12.36 -33.94
C HIS A 28 5.38 -12.26 -32.53
N HIS A 29 4.86 -11.09 -32.18
CA HIS A 29 4.14 -10.84 -30.92
C HIS A 29 2.67 -10.43 -31.19
N PRO A 30 1.68 -10.82 -30.34
CA PRO A 30 0.29 -10.36 -30.47
C PRO A 30 0.13 -8.84 -30.55
N LEU A 31 0.95 -8.12 -29.79
CA LEU A 31 0.99 -6.65 -29.76
C LEU A 31 1.37 -6.00 -31.10
N GLU A 32 1.93 -6.74 -32.06
CA GLU A 32 2.23 -6.18 -33.40
C GLU A 32 0.99 -5.70 -34.15
N THR A 33 -0.17 -6.26 -33.80
CA THR A 33 -1.45 -5.91 -34.43
C THR A 33 -2.13 -4.72 -33.77
N ALA A 34 -1.58 -4.21 -32.67
CA ALA A 34 -2.13 -3.06 -31.98
C ALA A 34 -2.08 -1.82 -32.88
N SER A 35 -3.17 -1.05 -32.88
CA SER A 35 -3.20 0.24 -33.55
C SER A 35 -2.33 1.23 -32.77
N ALA A 36 -1.29 1.76 -33.42
CA ALA A 36 -0.42 2.79 -32.86
C ALA A 36 -1.19 4.08 -32.48
N SER A 37 -2.38 4.29 -33.04
CA SER A 37 -3.26 5.41 -32.71
C SER A 37 -4.31 5.10 -31.63
N SER A 38 -4.31 3.90 -31.04
CA SER A 38 -5.23 3.59 -29.94
C SER A 38 -4.89 4.40 -28.68
N PRO A 39 -5.87 4.69 -27.80
CA PRO A 39 -5.61 5.38 -26.54
C PRO A 39 -4.56 4.65 -25.66
N ALA A 40 -4.62 3.33 -25.60
CA ALA A 40 -3.63 2.51 -24.89
C ALA A 40 -2.23 2.65 -25.51
N ALA A 41 -2.13 2.54 -26.84
CA ALA A 41 -0.86 2.75 -27.54
C ALA A 41 -0.31 4.16 -27.34
N THR A 42 -1.17 5.18 -27.25
CA THR A 42 -0.75 6.55 -26.98
C THR A 42 -0.12 6.67 -25.58
N LYS A 43 -0.75 6.10 -24.55
CA LYS A 43 -0.19 6.07 -23.18
C LYS A 43 1.16 5.33 -23.15
N PHE A 44 1.21 4.16 -23.80
CA PHE A 44 2.43 3.37 -23.93
C PHE A 44 3.56 4.13 -24.64
N LEU A 45 3.28 4.73 -25.80
CA LEU A 45 4.26 5.50 -26.57
C LEU A 45 4.74 6.74 -25.82
N ASN A 46 3.85 7.44 -25.11
CA ASN A 46 4.24 8.56 -24.24
C ASN A 46 5.19 8.11 -23.14
N TRP A 47 4.97 6.93 -22.55
CA TRP A 47 5.88 6.36 -21.55
C TRP A 47 7.23 5.95 -22.17
N VAL A 48 7.23 5.40 -23.38
CA VAL A 48 8.47 5.10 -24.12
C VAL A 48 9.23 6.36 -24.51
N ASP A 49 8.55 7.43 -24.88
CA ASP A 49 9.16 8.73 -25.20
C ASP A 49 9.93 9.31 -23.99
N LEU A 50 9.48 9.06 -22.75
CA LEU A 50 10.24 9.42 -21.55
C LEU A 50 11.56 8.66 -21.44
N ALA A 51 11.56 7.37 -21.77
CA ALA A 51 12.76 6.55 -21.77
C ALA A 51 13.73 6.97 -22.89
N VAL A 52 13.21 7.40 -24.04
CA VAL A 52 14.03 7.99 -25.12
C VAL A 52 14.65 9.32 -24.68
N ALA A 53 13.89 10.14 -23.95
CA ALA A 53 14.40 11.40 -23.41
C ALA A 53 15.47 11.18 -22.31
N ASN A 54 15.36 10.09 -21.54
CA ASN A 54 16.24 9.78 -20.40
C ASN A 54 16.84 8.36 -20.49
N PRO A 55 17.69 8.07 -21.50
CA PRO A 55 18.14 6.70 -21.79
C PRO A 55 19.04 6.08 -20.71
N THR A 56 19.65 6.89 -19.85
CA THR A 56 20.50 6.44 -18.73
C THR A 56 19.72 6.09 -17.47
N THR A 57 18.49 6.59 -17.37
CA THR A 57 17.59 6.42 -16.22
C THR A 57 16.16 6.24 -16.74
N PRO A 58 15.90 5.14 -17.48
CA PRO A 58 14.56 4.92 -18.00
C PRO A 58 13.58 4.69 -16.84
N PRO A 59 12.27 4.89 -17.05
CA PRO A 59 11.27 4.64 -16.02
C PRO A 59 11.38 3.23 -15.43
N VAL A 60 10.97 3.07 -14.16
CA VAL A 60 10.98 1.76 -13.49
C VAL A 60 10.19 0.74 -14.31
N GLY A 61 10.78 -0.46 -14.50
CA GLY A 61 10.18 -1.54 -15.29
C GLY A 61 10.35 -1.42 -16.81
N PHE A 62 10.99 -0.36 -17.30
CA PHE A 62 11.30 -0.21 -18.74
C PHE A 62 12.37 -1.20 -19.20
N THR A 63 12.20 -1.76 -20.40
CA THR A 63 13.10 -2.78 -20.96
C THR A 63 13.29 -2.58 -22.47
N ALA A 64 14.21 -3.32 -23.10
CA ALA A 64 14.47 -3.18 -24.53
C ALA A 64 13.26 -3.59 -25.39
N PHE A 65 12.47 -4.58 -24.93
CA PHE A 65 11.25 -5.00 -25.62
C PHE A 65 10.27 -3.85 -25.81
N HIS A 66 10.08 -3.00 -24.79
CA HIS A 66 9.17 -1.85 -24.87
C HIS A 66 9.61 -0.87 -25.97
N ALA A 67 10.89 -0.53 -26.02
CA ALA A 67 11.44 0.32 -27.07
C ALA A 67 11.34 -0.35 -28.46
N ALA A 68 11.62 -1.65 -28.56
CA ALA A 68 11.51 -2.39 -29.80
C ALA A 68 10.06 -2.46 -30.31
N LEU A 69 9.08 -2.65 -29.42
CA LEU A 69 7.66 -2.66 -29.74
C LEU A 69 7.20 -1.29 -30.23
N ALA A 70 7.60 -0.21 -29.56
CA ALA A 70 7.32 1.15 -30.02
C ALA A 70 7.90 1.41 -31.42
N TYR A 71 9.11 0.92 -31.70
CA TYR A 71 9.68 0.97 -33.05
C TYR A 71 8.81 0.19 -34.05
N LYS A 72 8.40 -1.02 -33.71
CA LYS A 72 7.57 -1.86 -34.57
C LYS A 72 6.22 -1.19 -34.89
N LEU A 73 5.61 -0.51 -33.93
CA LEU A 73 4.32 0.16 -34.10
C LEU A 73 4.41 1.46 -34.92
N THR A 74 5.56 2.15 -34.90
CA THR A 74 5.65 3.54 -35.40
C THR A 74 6.70 3.77 -36.48
N GLY A 75 7.70 2.91 -36.61
CA GLY A 75 8.88 3.10 -37.45
C GLY A 75 9.86 4.19 -36.99
N LYS A 76 9.68 4.81 -35.82
CA LYS A 76 10.57 5.90 -35.34
C LYS A 76 11.94 5.37 -34.91
N SER A 77 13.00 5.76 -35.63
CA SER A 77 14.37 5.27 -35.39
C SER A 77 14.95 5.56 -34.01
N ALA A 78 14.42 6.54 -33.26
CA ALA A 78 14.83 6.80 -31.88
C ALA A 78 14.52 5.61 -30.95
N TYR A 79 13.39 4.94 -31.15
CA TYR A 79 13.00 3.77 -30.36
C TYR A 79 13.91 2.57 -30.63
N SER A 80 14.24 2.30 -31.90
CA SER A 80 15.16 1.19 -32.22
C SER A 80 16.56 1.44 -31.70
N LYS A 81 17.07 2.69 -31.75
CA LYS A 81 18.37 3.04 -31.14
C LYS A 81 18.38 2.80 -29.62
N LEU A 82 17.31 3.19 -28.92
CA LEU A 82 17.18 2.94 -27.49
C LEU A 82 17.15 1.43 -27.18
N ALA A 83 16.34 0.66 -27.91
CA ALA A 83 16.29 -0.80 -27.76
C ALA A 83 17.66 -1.44 -27.94
N VAL A 84 18.37 -1.07 -29.01
CA VAL A 84 19.73 -1.55 -29.30
C VAL A 84 20.70 -1.20 -28.18
N SER A 85 20.66 0.03 -27.65
CA SER A 85 21.52 0.45 -26.55
C SER A 85 21.29 -0.34 -25.26
N ILE A 86 20.02 -0.61 -24.91
CA ILE A 86 19.67 -1.37 -23.71
C ILE A 86 20.12 -2.82 -23.82
N VAL A 87 19.88 -3.46 -24.98
CA VAL A 87 20.35 -4.83 -25.22
C VAL A 87 21.87 -4.90 -25.17
N ASP A 88 22.57 -3.96 -25.81
CA ASP A 88 24.03 -3.97 -25.83
C ASP A 88 24.61 -3.83 -24.42
N SER A 89 24.07 -2.91 -23.62
CA SER A 89 24.42 -2.77 -22.21
C SER A 89 24.21 -4.06 -21.42
N THR A 90 23.08 -4.74 -21.63
CA THR A 90 22.74 -6.00 -20.95
C THR A 90 23.70 -7.13 -21.32
N VAL A 91 23.95 -7.34 -22.61
CA VAL A 91 24.85 -8.40 -23.11
C VAL A 91 26.29 -8.13 -22.69
N ASN A 92 26.76 -6.88 -22.80
CA ASN A 92 28.10 -6.50 -22.37
C ASN A 92 28.29 -6.67 -20.87
N SER A 93 27.29 -6.31 -20.06
CA SER A 93 27.32 -6.50 -18.60
C SER A 93 27.36 -7.99 -18.22
N ALA A 94 26.57 -8.83 -18.89
CA ALA A 94 26.61 -10.27 -18.70
C ALA A 94 27.99 -10.88 -19.07
N SER A 95 28.58 -10.41 -20.17
CA SER A 95 29.93 -10.80 -20.58
C SER A 95 30.98 -10.38 -19.54
N ALA A 96 30.91 -9.15 -19.05
CA ALA A 96 31.82 -8.63 -18.04
C ALA A 96 31.70 -9.40 -16.72
N ALA A 97 30.49 -9.64 -16.24
CA ALA A 97 30.23 -10.43 -15.03
C ALA A 97 30.86 -11.82 -15.13
N ALA A 98 30.59 -12.54 -16.22
CA ALA A 98 31.15 -13.86 -16.45
C ALA A 98 32.68 -13.85 -16.52
N LYS A 99 33.29 -12.89 -17.23
CA LYS A 99 34.76 -12.71 -17.28
C LYS A 99 35.35 -12.44 -15.90
N ASN A 100 34.63 -11.74 -15.03
CA ASN A 100 35.02 -11.48 -13.64
C ASN A 100 34.73 -12.67 -12.70
N GLY A 101 34.09 -13.74 -13.17
CA GLY A 101 33.76 -14.91 -12.35
C GLY A 101 32.48 -14.76 -11.54
N THR A 102 31.69 -13.73 -11.84
CA THR A 102 30.38 -13.48 -11.24
C THR A 102 29.29 -14.06 -12.14
N LEU A 103 28.22 -14.59 -11.53
CA LEU A 103 27.07 -15.08 -12.26
C LEU A 103 26.35 -13.92 -12.98
N PRO A 104 26.07 -14.00 -14.29
CA PRO A 104 25.30 -12.97 -14.98
C PRO A 104 23.89 -12.80 -14.39
N ALA A 105 23.36 -11.58 -14.44
CA ALA A 105 22.04 -11.26 -13.89
C ALA A 105 20.91 -12.14 -14.46
N ILE A 106 20.96 -12.49 -15.75
CA ILE A 106 19.97 -13.39 -16.39
C ILE A 106 19.94 -14.80 -15.77
N ALA A 107 21.05 -15.22 -15.13
CA ALA A 107 21.17 -16.51 -14.46
C ALA A 107 20.85 -16.44 -12.95
N ALA A 108 20.64 -15.24 -12.39
CA ALA A 108 20.21 -15.06 -11.01
C ALA A 108 18.80 -15.66 -10.79
N GLY A 109 18.50 -16.03 -9.54
CA GLY A 109 17.21 -16.61 -9.18
C GLY A 109 16.86 -17.87 -9.97
N ASN A 110 17.86 -18.69 -10.30
CA ASN A 110 17.69 -19.90 -11.12
C ASN A 110 17.06 -19.60 -12.50
N TYR A 111 17.50 -18.52 -13.17
CA TYR A 111 16.99 -18.12 -14.50
C TYR A 111 15.51 -17.70 -14.54
N ALA A 112 14.87 -17.41 -13.40
CA ALA A 112 13.45 -17.02 -13.37
C ALA A 112 13.12 -15.83 -14.31
N ASN A 113 14.10 -14.95 -14.56
CA ASN A 113 13.98 -13.79 -15.46
C ASN A 113 14.47 -14.05 -16.89
N ALA A 114 14.75 -15.29 -17.27
CA ALA A 114 15.29 -15.61 -18.59
C ALA A 114 14.31 -15.27 -19.73
N PHE A 115 13.00 -15.34 -19.48
CA PHE A 115 12.01 -14.99 -20.50
C PHE A 115 12.13 -13.54 -20.92
N SER A 116 12.02 -12.60 -19.98
CA SER A 116 12.11 -11.17 -20.26
C SER A 116 13.45 -10.81 -20.91
N GLY A 117 14.56 -11.35 -20.38
CA GLY A 117 15.89 -11.11 -20.93
C GLY A 117 16.06 -11.62 -22.37
N ILE A 118 15.60 -12.84 -22.69
CA ILE A 118 15.70 -13.38 -24.05
C ILE A 118 14.70 -12.71 -25.00
N ARG A 119 13.48 -12.45 -24.54
CA ARG A 119 12.45 -11.71 -25.29
C ARG A 119 12.96 -10.34 -25.74
N ASP A 120 13.57 -9.59 -24.83
CA ASP A 120 14.18 -8.28 -25.10
C ASP A 120 15.19 -8.36 -26.26
N VAL A 121 16.11 -9.33 -26.22
CA VAL A 121 17.14 -9.50 -27.27
C VAL A 121 16.51 -9.93 -28.59
N THR A 122 15.66 -10.96 -28.59
CA THR A 122 15.14 -11.54 -29.84
C THR A 122 14.20 -10.60 -30.57
N PHE A 123 13.33 -9.86 -29.86
CA PHE A 123 12.46 -8.89 -30.50
C PHE A 123 13.21 -7.63 -30.94
N THR A 124 14.28 -7.24 -30.23
CA THR A 124 15.17 -6.18 -30.74
C THR A 124 15.87 -6.64 -32.03
N LEU A 125 16.38 -7.86 -32.09
CA LEU A 125 16.96 -8.42 -33.31
C LEU A 125 15.94 -8.49 -34.46
N GLN A 126 14.72 -8.97 -34.17
CA GLN A 126 13.66 -9.16 -35.16
C GLN A 126 13.13 -7.82 -35.70
N TRP A 127 12.79 -6.89 -34.82
CA TRP A 127 12.15 -5.64 -35.21
C TRP A 127 13.16 -4.55 -35.54
N CYS A 128 14.29 -4.47 -34.83
CA CYS A 128 15.29 -3.40 -35.00
C CYS A 128 16.50 -3.81 -35.84
N GLY A 129 16.50 -5.00 -36.45
CA GLY A 129 17.62 -5.59 -37.19
C GLY A 129 18.43 -4.64 -38.10
N PRO A 130 17.80 -3.75 -38.90
CA PRO A 130 18.54 -2.79 -39.73
C PRO A 130 19.47 -1.81 -38.96
N GLN A 131 19.30 -1.65 -37.65
CA GLN A 131 20.13 -0.81 -36.78
C GLN A 131 21.17 -1.62 -35.98
N VAL A 132 21.13 -2.95 -36.06
CA VAL A 132 22.05 -3.84 -35.33
C VAL A 132 23.25 -4.16 -36.22
N SER A 133 24.46 -3.85 -35.76
CA SER A 133 25.67 -4.24 -36.50
C SER A 133 25.85 -5.77 -36.53
N SER A 134 26.59 -6.28 -37.51
CA SER A 134 26.90 -7.72 -37.59
C SER A 134 27.62 -8.24 -36.34
N THR A 135 28.51 -7.43 -35.75
CA THR A 135 29.21 -7.75 -34.50
C THR A 135 28.26 -7.83 -33.30
N GLN A 136 27.37 -6.84 -33.15
CA GLN A 136 26.35 -6.86 -32.09
C GLN A 136 25.43 -8.06 -32.27
N SER A 137 24.94 -8.29 -33.49
CA SER A 137 24.07 -9.42 -33.81
C SER A 137 24.71 -10.75 -33.43
N ALA A 138 25.97 -10.99 -33.81
CA ALA A 138 26.70 -12.20 -33.43
C ALA A 138 26.82 -12.36 -31.90
N ALA A 139 27.23 -11.29 -31.19
CA ALA A 139 27.38 -11.34 -29.73
C ALA A 139 26.06 -11.61 -28.99
N TRP A 140 24.96 -11.02 -29.48
CA TRP A 140 23.63 -11.20 -28.91
C TRP A 140 23.07 -12.59 -29.19
N GLN A 141 23.30 -13.15 -30.39
CA GLN A 141 22.94 -14.52 -30.73
C GLN A 141 23.72 -15.55 -29.89
N ASP A 142 25.01 -15.32 -29.65
CA ASP A 142 25.83 -16.13 -28.75
C ASP A 142 25.30 -16.07 -27.32
N TYR A 143 24.95 -14.88 -26.83
CA TYR A 143 24.34 -14.68 -25.52
C TYR A 143 23.04 -15.47 -25.36
N CYS A 144 22.13 -15.39 -26.33
CA CYS A 144 20.87 -16.14 -26.30
C CYS A 144 21.12 -17.65 -26.36
N SER A 145 21.95 -18.12 -27.29
CA SER A 145 22.29 -19.54 -27.45
C SER A 145 22.90 -20.12 -26.18
N GLN A 146 23.83 -19.40 -25.56
CA GLN A 146 24.47 -19.82 -24.33
C GLN A 146 23.48 -19.85 -23.16
N THR A 147 22.60 -18.84 -23.04
CA THR A 147 21.55 -18.81 -22.02
C THR A 147 20.65 -20.03 -22.13
N ILE A 148 20.12 -20.31 -23.33
CA ILE A 148 19.24 -21.46 -23.57
C ILE A 148 20.01 -22.76 -23.29
N SER A 149 21.25 -22.91 -23.79
CA SER A 149 22.05 -24.10 -23.51
C SER A 149 22.27 -24.33 -22.00
N ASN A 150 22.52 -23.26 -21.24
CA ASN A 150 22.71 -23.32 -19.79
C ASN A 150 21.43 -23.66 -19.01
N ILE A 151 20.27 -23.16 -19.45
CA ILE A 151 18.97 -23.53 -18.90
C ILE A 151 18.73 -25.02 -19.10
N TRP A 152 19.10 -25.54 -20.28
CA TRP A 152 18.83 -26.91 -20.68
C TRP A 152 19.81 -27.92 -20.09
N SER A 153 21.03 -27.48 -19.82
CA SER A 153 22.11 -28.30 -19.27
C SER A 153 22.63 -27.68 -17.98
N PRO A 154 21.82 -27.61 -16.90
CA PRO A 154 22.17 -26.87 -15.68
C PRO A 154 23.46 -27.36 -15.00
N ASN A 155 23.77 -28.66 -15.14
CA ASN A 155 25.01 -29.28 -14.63
C ASN A 155 26.26 -28.95 -15.47
N GLN A 156 26.05 -28.50 -16.70
CA GLN A 156 27.08 -28.11 -17.67
C GLN A 156 27.05 -26.61 -17.98
N ALA A 157 26.26 -25.85 -17.23
CA ALA A 157 26.06 -24.44 -17.50
C ALA A 157 27.40 -23.70 -17.41
N THR A 158 27.75 -23.03 -18.51
CA THR A 158 28.98 -22.26 -18.63
C THR A 158 28.68 -20.88 -19.17
N TRP A 159 29.31 -19.87 -18.60
CA TRP A 159 29.25 -18.50 -19.12
C TRP A 159 30.67 -18.08 -19.49
N TYR A 160 30.88 -17.84 -20.79
CA TYR A 160 32.19 -17.45 -21.34
C TYR A 160 33.33 -18.38 -20.86
N GLY A 161 33.08 -19.69 -20.88
CA GLY A 161 34.04 -20.73 -20.48
C GLY A 161 34.15 -21.00 -18.97
N LYS A 162 33.48 -20.23 -18.11
CA LYS A 162 33.45 -20.49 -16.66
C LYS A 162 32.21 -21.29 -16.26
N LYS A 163 32.39 -22.32 -15.43
CA LYS A 163 31.30 -23.20 -14.99
C LYS A 163 30.49 -22.58 -13.85
N PHE A 164 29.16 -22.59 -13.99
CA PHE A 164 28.22 -22.12 -12.98
C PHE A 164 27.12 -23.18 -12.81
N THR A 165 27.27 -24.06 -11.83
CA THR A 165 26.29 -25.14 -11.57
C THR A 165 25.07 -24.60 -10.82
N TRP A 166 23.87 -24.99 -11.22
CA TRP A 166 22.64 -24.69 -10.49
C TRP A 166 21.67 -25.89 -10.48
N GLY A 167 20.70 -25.89 -9.57
CA GLY A 167 19.90 -27.08 -9.24
C GLY A 167 18.92 -27.57 -10.32
N GLY A 168 18.69 -26.79 -11.38
CA GLY A 168 17.83 -27.17 -12.51
C GLY A 168 16.34 -27.35 -12.15
N TYR A 169 15.89 -26.92 -10.96
CA TYR A 169 14.58 -27.26 -10.41
C TYR A 169 13.43 -26.83 -11.33
N GLY A 170 13.48 -25.59 -11.84
CA GLY A 170 12.47 -25.05 -12.76
C GLY A 170 12.39 -25.75 -14.12
N THR A 171 13.30 -26.67 -14.47
CA THR A 171 13.26 -27.38 -15.77
C THR A 171 12.44 -28.68 -15.72
N LYS A 172 11.98 -29.08 -14.53
CA LYS A 172 11.39 -30.41 -14.28
C LYS A 172 9.91 -30.37 -13.94
N ALA A 173 9.41 -29.27 -13.41
CA ALA A 173 8.04 -29.15 -12.90
C ALA A 173 7.22 -28.17 -13.77
N PRO A 174 6.28 -28.64 -14.62
CA PRO A 174 5.48 -27.76 -15.48
C PRO A 174 4.46 -26.90 -14.72
N GLY A 175 4.25 -27.13 -13.42
CA GLY A 175 3.50 -26.26 -12.53
C GLY A 175 4.29 -25.11 -11.93
N ASN A 176 5.62 -25.13 -12.07
CA ASN A 176 6.47 -24.11 -11.48
C ASN A 176 6.58 -22.88 -12.40
N SER A 177 6.43 -21.70 -11.80
CA SER A 177 6.59 -20.41 -12.48
C SER A 177 7.88 -20.27 -13.33
N ALA A 178 9.03 -20.77 -12.85
CA ALA A 178 10.28 -20.70 -13.61
C ALA A 178 10.24 -21.56 -14.88
N TYR A 179 9.44 -22.63 -14.91
CA TYR A 179 9.26 -23.45 -16.10
C TYR A 179 8.62 -22.65 -17.24
N TYR A 180 7.62 -21.81 -16.94
CA TYR A 180 6.99 -20.93 -17.92
C TYR A 180 7.99 -19.96 -18.51
N GLY A 181 8.81 -19.34 -17.65
CA GLY A 181 9.87 -18.44 -18.09
C GLY A 181 10.89 -19.12 -19.02
N PHE A 182 11.30 -20.35 -18.71
CA PHE A 182 12.26 -21.08 -19.55
C PHE A 182 11.70 -21.47 -20.90
N VAL A 183 10.46 -21.93 -20.92
CA VAL A 183 9.79 -22.32 -22.16
C VAL A 183 9.53 -21.10 -23.03
N GLY A 184 9.10 -19.98 -22.45
CA GLY A 184 8.96 -18.70 -23.15
C GLY A 184 10.27 -18.19 -23.74
N ALA A 185 11.36 -18.22 -22.94
CA ALA A 185 12.70 -17.86 -23.41
C ALA A 185 13.15 -18.74 -24.58
N THR A 186 12.98 -20.07 -24.44
CA THR A 186 13.33 -21.02 -25.48
C THR A 186 12.47 -20.81 -26.73
N ALA A 187 11.16 -20.55 -26.59
CA ALA A 187 10.25 -20.29 -27.70
C ALA A 187 10.69 -19.06 -28.49
N CYS A 188 10.96 -17.93 -27.81
CA CYS A 188 11.46 -16.71 -28.46
C CYS A 188 12.73 -16.97 -29.27
N TRP A 189 13.73 -17.62 -28.64
CA TRP A 189 15.00 -17.90 -29.29
C TRP A 189 14.87 -18.91 -30.43
N ALA A 190 14.13 -19.99 -30.25
CA ALA A 190 13.98 -21.07 -31.23
C ALA A 190 13.28 -20.58 -32.50
N VAL A 191 12.23 -19.78 -32.35
CA VAL A 191 11.49 -19.18 -33.47
C VAL A 191 12.37 -18.17 -34.20
N TYR A 192 13.03 -17.25 -33.48
CA TYR A 192 13.91 -16.25 -34.09
C TYR A 192 15.09 -16.90 -34.85
N SER A 193 15.83 -17.80 -34.18
CA SER A 193 17.01 -18.46 -34.76
C SER A 193 16.70 -19.54 -35.80
N SER A 194 15.44 -20.01 -35.84
CA SER A 194 15.03 -21.19 -36.61
C SER A 194 15.84 -22.46 -36.27
N ASP A 195 16.40 -22.54 -35.06
CA ASP A 195 17.18 -23.70 -34.61
C ASP A 195 16.27 -24.93 -34.47
N LYS A 196 16.47 -25.90 -35.36
CA LYS A 196 15.69 -27.14 -35.43
C LYS A 196 15.79 -27.97 -34.16
N THR A 197 16.86 -27.85 -33.39
CA THR A 197 17.05 -28.57 -32.13
C THR A 197 16.10 -28.02 -31.08
N TRP A 198 16.10 -26.71 -30.88
CA TRP A 198 15.22 -26.07 -29.89
C TRP A 198 13.75 -26.18 -30.28
N LEU A 199 13.41 -25.97 -31.56
CA LEU A 199 12.05 -26.17 -32.07
C LEU A 199 11.54 -27.60 -31.86
N ARG A 200 12.37 -28.61 -32.20
CA ARG A 200 12.02 -30.02 -31.96
C ARG A 200 11.78 -30.29 -30.50
N ASN A 201 12.64 -29.79 -29.62
CA ASN A 201 12.50 -30.05 -28.21
C ASN A 201 11.26 -29.35 -27.61
N LEU A 202 10.94 -28.13 -28.04
CA LEU A 202 9.68 -27.46 -27.66
C LEU A 202 8.47 -28.32 -28.06
N ASN A 203 8.40 -28.74 -29.33
CA ASN A 203 7.29 -29.51 -29.88
C ASN A 203 7.16 -30.92 -29.28
N ASN A 204 8.27 -31.61 -29.06
CA ASN A 204 8.24 -33.01 -28.65
C ASN A 204 8.25 -33.20 -27.12
N LYS A 205 8.64 -32.18 -26.36
CA LYS A 205 8.82 -32.29 -24.90
C LYS A 205 8.07 -31.21 -24.14
N TYR A 206 8.41 -29.93 -24.32
CA TYR A 206 7.95 -28.88 -23.40
C TYR A 206 6.50 -28.49 -23.60
N TRP A 207 6.06 -28.25 -24.84
CA TRP A 207 4.66 -27.97 -25.12
C TRP A 207 3.73 -29.13 -24.74
N PRO A 208 4.03 -30.40 -25.08
CA PRO A 208 3.24 -31.51 -24.58
C PRO A 208 3.22 -31.60 -23.05
N THR A 209 4.34 -31.33 -22.38
CA THR A 209 4.42 -31.38 -20.91
C THR A 209 3.53 -30.29 -20.27
N ILE A 210 3.60 -29.06 -20.78
CA ILE A 210 2.74 -27.96 -20.33
C ILE A 210 1.27 -28.28 -20.62
N VAL A 211 0.95 -28.66 -21.86
CA VAL A 211 -0.44 -28.96 -22.27
C VAL A 211 -1.02 -30.06 -21.40
N ASN A 212 -0.26 -31.14 -21.14
CA ASN A 212 -0.70 -32.21 -20.25
C ASN A 212 -0.94 -31.71 -18.82
N TYR A 213 -0.07 -30.83 -18.29
CA TYR A 213 -0.24 -30.24 -16.97
C TYR A 213 -1.44 -29.29 -16.90
N VAL A 214 -1.62 -28.37 -17.85
CA VAL A 214 -2.78 -27.45 -17.81
C VAL A 214 -4.09 -28.15 -18.19
N SER A 215 -4.04 -29.32 -18.82
CA SER A 215 -5.24 -30.14 -19.10
C SER A 215 -5.85 -30.73 -17.84
N ILE A 216 -5.06 -30.90 -16.77
CA ILE A 216 -5.59 -31.28 -15.45
C ILE A 216 -6.06 -30.07 -14.63
N LEU A 217 -6.04 -28.86 -15.22
CA LEU A 217 -6.55 -27.60 -14.66
C LEU A 217 -7.65 -26.98 -15.56
N PRO A 218 -8.72 -27.72 -15.92
CA PRO A 218 -9.62 -27.30 -17.00
C PRO A 218 -10.39 -26.01 -16.72
N GLU A 219 -10.58 -25.62 -15.46
CA GLU A 219 -11.27 -24.39 -15.07
C GLU A 219 -10.32 -23.21 -14.79
N GLY A 220 -9.06 -23.30 -15.20
CA GLY A 220 -8.08 -22.23 -15.03
C GLY A 220 -7.48 -22.18 -13.62
N GLY A 221 -6.79 -21.07 -13.34
CA GLY A 221 -6.09 -20.86 -12.07
C GLY A 221 -4.79 -21.66 -11.96
N SER A 222 -4.18 -21.63 -10.78
CA SER A 222 -2.90 -22.30 -10.50
C SER A 222 -2.99 -23.13 -9.22
N ARG A 223 -2.24 -24.23 -9.15
CA ARG A 223 -2.02 -24.98 -7.89
C ARG A 223 -1.03 -24.27 -6.95
N GLU A 224 -0.23 -23.35 -7.48
CA GLU A 224 0.62 -22.44 -6.69
C GLU A 224 -0.18 -21.32 -6.02
N GLY A 225 -1.51 -21.31 -6.19
CA GLY A 225 -2.39 -20.32 -5.57
C GLY A 225 -2.47 -19.00 -6.35
N THR A 226 -2.91 -17.95 -5.67
CA THR A 226 -3.19 -16.63 -6.27
C THR A 226 -2.00 -15.69 -6.28
N GLY A 227 -0.95 -15.94 -5.49
CA GLY A 227 0.28 -15.15 -5.52
C GLY A 227 1.21 -15.59 -6.66
N PHE A 228 1.85 -16.76 -6.53
CA PHE A 228 2.76 -17.26 -7.58
C PHE A 228 2.05 -17.72 -8.86
N GLY A 229 0.75 -18.02 -8.80
CA GLY A 229 -0.07 -18.30 -9.98
C GLY A 229 -0.08 -17.16 -11.01
N LEU A 230 0.28 -15.93 -10.60
CA LEU A 230 0.39 -14.78 -11.51
C LEU A 230 1.44 -14.97 -12.61
N ASN A 231 2.43 -15.85 -12.40
CA ASN A 231 3.43 -16.16 -13.42
C ASN A 231 2.86 -16.90 -14.65
N GLN A 232 1.59 -17.32 -14.60
CA GLN A 232 0.86 -17.75 -15.79
C GLN A 232 0.78 -16.66 -16.87
N LYS A 233 1.02 -15.38 -16.51
CA LYS A 233 1.13 -14.30 -17.50
C LYS A 233 2.22 -14.60 -18.53
N ASP A 234 3.34 -15.18 -18.10
CA ASP A 234 4.47 -15.52 -18.97
C ASP A 234 4.12 -16.70 -19.87
N LEU A 235 3.33 -17.65 -19.35
CA LEU A 235 2.80 -18.76 -20.12
C LEU A 235 1.83 -18.27 -21.21
N PHE A 236 0.91 -17.37 -20.86
CA PHE A 236 -0.08 -16.84 -21.79
C PHE A 236 0.58 -15.95 -22.85
N GLU A 237 1.52 -15.09 -22.47
CA GLU A 237 2.32 -14.32 -23.42
C GLU A 237 3.08 -15.26 -24.37
N SER A 238 3.66 -16.35 -23.86
CA SER A 238 4.33 -17.37 -24.67
C SER A 238 3.40 -18.08 -25.65
N TYR A 239 2.15 -18.37 -25.25
CA TYR A 239 1.13 -18.88 -26.17
C TYR A 239 0.80 -17.89 -27.28
N GLY A 240 0.67 -16.61 -26.94
CA GLY A 240 0.46 -15.52 -27.89
C GLY A 240 1.58 -15.45 -28.92
N ILE A 241 2.83 -15.40 -28.46
CA ILE A 241 4.03 -15.38 -29.31
C ILE A 241 4.08 -16.62 -30.22
N TRP A 242 3.82 -17.82 -29.67
CA TRP A 242 3.85 -19.06 -30.43
C TRP A 242 2.76 -19.10 -31.50
N LEU A 243 1.53 -18.71 -31.16
CA LEU A 243 0.41 -18.64 -32.08
C LEU A 243 0.69 -17.66 -33.22
N THR A 244 1.15 -16.44 -32.92
CA THR A 244 1.42 -15.44 -33.95
C THR A 244 2.62 -15.78 -34.83
N SER A 245 3.60 -16.50 -34.30
CA SER A 245 4.81 -16.86 -35.05
C SER A 245 4.66 -18.14 -35.87
N ASN A 246 3.97 -19.15 -35.35
CA ASN A 246 3.91 -20.49 -35.94
C ASN A 246 2.50 -20.89 -36.42
N GLY A 247 1.47 -20.11 -36.09
CA GLY A 247 0.07 -20.41 -36.42
C GLY A 247 -0.57 -21.53 -35.59
N GLU A 248 0.17 -22.12 -34.64
CA GLU A 248 -0.35 -23.18 -33.77
C GLU A 248 -0.97 -22.58 -32.50
N ASP A 249 -2.26 -22.85 -32.31
CA ASP A 249 -3.00 -22.46 -31.11
C ASP A 249 -2.78 -23.48 -29.98
N LEU A 250 -1.75 -23.25 -29.17
CA LEU A 250 -1.46 -24.09 -28.01
C LEU A 250 -2.52 -23.96 -26.91
N GLN A 251 -3.11 -22.77 -26.74
CA GLN A 251 -4.06 -22.54 -25.67
C GLN A 251 -5.41 -23.21 -25.95
N ALA A 252 -5.80 -23.39 -27.21
CA ALA A 252 -6.98 -24.18 -27.59
C ALA A 252 -6.87 -25.69 -27.26
N LYS A 253 -5.69 -26.20 -26.89
CA LYS A 253 -5.50 -27.61 -26.49
C LYS A 253 -5.98 -27.92 -25.06
N SER A 254 -6.34 -26.90 -24.28
CA SER A 254 -6.94 -27.01 -22.95
C SER A 254 -7.92 -25.85 -22.70
N THR A 255 -8.90 -26.02 -21.81
CA THR A 255 -9.78 -24.92 -21.40
C THR A 255 -9.17 -24.00 -20.34
N HIS A 256 -7.95 -24.30 -19.86
CA HIS A 256 -7.28 -23.58 -18.77
C HIS A 256 -7.18 -22.06 -18.98
N CYS A 257 -6.63 -21.62 -20.11
CA CYS A 257 -6.48 -20.18 -20.40
C CYS A 257 -7.84 -19.49 -20.52
N GLN A 258 -8.78 -20.11 -21.26
CA GLN A 258 -10.16 -19.63 -21.43
C GLN A 258 -10.89 -19.40 -20.10
N LYS A 259 -10.64 -20.25 -19.11
CA LYS A 259 -11.34 -20.24 -17.82
C LYS A 259 -10.60 -19.44 -16.75
N SER A 260 -9.33 -19.11 -16.97
CA SER A 260 -8.53 -18.35 -16.01
C SER A 260 -9.10 -16.95 -15.72
N SER A 261 -9.66 -16.24 -16.70
CA SER A 261 -10.35 -14.96 -16.44
C SER A 261 -11.48 -15.10 -15.42
N ALA A 262 -12.27 -16.18 -15.51
CA ALA A 262 -13.35 -16.42 -14.56
C ALA A 262 -12.80 -16.81 -13.17
N TYR A 263 -11.76 -17.64 -13.11
CA TYR A 263 -11.06 -17.98 -11.87
C TYR A 263 -10.61 -16.71 -11.11
N TRP A 264 -9.83 -15.84 -11.75
CA TRP A 264 -9.27 -14.64 -11.11
C TRP A 264 -10.35 -13.62 -10.74
N THR A 265 -11.39 -13.48 -11.57
CA THR A 265 -12.54 -12.63 -11.26
C THR A 265 -13.27 -13.08 -9.99
N HIS A 266 -13.46 -14.40 -9.81
CA HIS A 266 -14.10 -14.94 -8.62
C HIS A 266 -13.17 -15.02 -7.41
N ALA A 267 -11.85 -15.10 -7.60
CA ALA A 267 -10.89 -15.02 -6.52
C ALA A 267 -10.76 -13.61 -5.93
N THR A 268 -11.33 -12.59 -6.57
CA THR A 268 -11.25 -11.20 -6.11
C THR A 268 -12.25 -10.90 -4.99
N THR A 269 -11.78 -10.25 -3.92
CA THR A 269 -12.63 -9.83 -2.80
C THR A 269 -13.71 -8.85 -3.24
N PRO A 270 -14.83 -8.77 -2.50
CA PRO A 270 -15.94 -7.92 -2.89
C PRO A 270 -15.63 -6.45 -3.12
N ASP A 271 -14.73 -5.88 -2.32
CA ASP A 271 -14.31 -4.49 -2.43
C ASP A 271 -13.32 -4.22 -3.57
N GLY A 272 -12.88 -5.26 -4.28
CA GLY A 272 -11.96 -5.15 -5.40
C GLY A 272 -10.54 -4.80 -5.00
N LYS A 273 -10.14 -5.02 -3.75
CA LYS A 273 -8.81 -4.64 -3.26
C LYS A 273 -7.84 -5.80 -3.12
N TYR A 274 -8.34 -7.01 -2.91
CA TYR A 274 -7.50 -8.17 -2.62
C TYR A 274 -7.91 -9.38 -3.46
N MET A 275 -6.98 -10.32 -3.61
CA MET A 275 -7.25 -11.69 -4.03
C MET A 275 -7.44 -12.58 -2.79
N ALA A 276 -8.20 -13.66 -2.94
CA ALA A 276 -8.22 -14.76 -1.98
C ALA A 276 -6.78 -15.26 -1.78
N PRO A 277 -6.22 -15.25 -0.57
CA PRO A 277 -4.79 -15.42 -0.31
C PRO A 277 -4.36 -16.90 -0.33
N ILE A 278 -4.53 -17.58 -1.46
CA ILE A 278 -4.22 -19.00 -1.59
C ILE A 278 -2.76 -19.17 -2.02
N GLY A 279 -2.01 -20.09 -1.39
CA GLY A 279 -0.59 -20.32 -1.68
C GLY A 279 0.31 -19.17 -1.24
N ASP A 280 1.57 -19.20 -1.65
CA ASP A 280 2.56 -18.17 -1.28
C ASP A 280 2.16 -16.79 -1.85
N GLN A 281 2.32 -15.74 -1.03
CA GLN A 281 2.03 -14.33 -1.35
C GLN A 281 3.31 -13.47 -1.28
N PRO A 282 4.31 -13.72 -2.15
CA PRO A 282 5.69 -13.25 -1.98
C PRO A 282 5.89 -11.75 -2.22
N GLN A 283 4.96 -11.09 -2.90
CA GLN A 283 5.09 -9.66 -3.24
C GLN A 283 4.59 -8.80 -2.09
N VAL A 284 3.34 -9.04 -1.70
CA VAL A 284 2.69 -8.39 -0.57
C VAL A 284 1.76 -9.41 0.06
N SER A 285 2.02 -9.73 1.33
CA SER A 285 1.38 -10.83 2.03
C SER A 285 -0.14 -10.70 2.13
N THR A 286 -0.67 -9.48 2.18
CA THR A 286 -2.12 -9.21 2.19
C THR A 286 -2.83 -9.52 0.87
N ALA A 287 -2.10 -9.98 -0.16
CA ALA A 287 -2.60 -10.31 -1.50
C ALA A 287 -3.38 -9.17 -2.18
N PRO A 288 -2.87 -7.92 -2.22
CA PRO A 288 -3.55 -6.83 -2.93
C PRO A 288 -3.62 -7.12 -4.44
N ILE A 289 -4.64 -6.58 -5.10
CA ILE A 289 -4.70 -6.58 -6.56
C ILE A 289 -3.65 -5.59 -7.08
N GLY A 290 -2.83 -6.04 -8.04
CA GLY A 290 -1.84 -5.21 -8.71
C GLY A 290 -1.70 -5.50 -10.19
N ASP A 291 -0.69 -4.88 -10.79
CA ASP A 291 -0.38 -4.91 -12.21
C ASP A 291 -0.31 -6.33 -12.80
N PHE A 292 0.34 -7.26 -12.10
CA PHE A 292 0.44 -8.64 -12.59
C PHE A 292 -0.90 -9.37 -12.71
N ASN A 293 -1.89 -9.06 -11.86
CA ASN A 293 -3.24 -9.60 -11.99
C ASN A 293 -3.89 -9.10 -13.28
N ARG A 294 -3.71 -7.80 -13.57
CA ARG A 294 -4.22 -7.16 -14.78
C ARG A 294 -3.57 -7.74 -16.03
N ILE A 295 -2.24 -7.83 -16.07
CA ILE A 295 -1.50 -8.42 -17.20
C ILE A 295 -2.03 -9.82 -17.50
N LEU A 296 -2.13 -10.66 -16.48
CA LEU A 296 -2.60 -12.04 -16.62
C LEU A 296 -4.00 -12.12 -17.23
N ILE A 297 -4.93 -11.28 -16.75
CA ILE A 297 -6.30 -11.24 -17.25
C ILE A 297 -6.34 -10.70 -18.68
N ASN A 298 -5.60 -9.64 -19.00
CA ASN A 298 -5.52 -9.09 -20.35
C ASN A 298 -4.95 -10.08 -21.36
N GLU A 299 -3.89 -10.80 -21.00
CA GLU A 299 -3.32 -11.88 -21.80
C GLU A 299 -4.35 -13.00 -22.06
N ALA A 300 -5.03 -13.46 -21.00
CA ALA A 300 -6.07 -14.48 -21.12
C ALA A 300 -7.24 -14.04 -22.02
N ILE A 301 -7.67 -12.77 -21.92
CA ILE A 301 -8.70 -12.19 -22.78
C ILE A 301 -8.21 -12.12 -24.23
N SER A 302 -6.96 -11.72 -24.45
CA SER A 302 -6.40 -11.55 -25.80
C SER A 302 -6.41 -12.87 -26.59
N LEU A 303 -6.07 -13.96 -25.91
CA LEU A 303 -6.07 -15.31 -26.45
C LEU A 303 -7.48 -15.86 -26.66
N ASN A 304 -8.49 -15.30 -25.99
CA ASN A 304 -9.86 -15.83 -25.93
C ASN A 304 -10.93 -14.77 -26.18
N SER A 305 -10.67 -13.82 -27.09
CA SER A 305 -11.42 -12.57 -27.21
C SER A 305 -12.94 -12.73 -27.39
N THR A 306 -13.42 -13.84 -27.94
CA THR A 306 -14.84 -14.16 -28.19
C THR A 306 -15.51 -15.02 -27.10
N ASN A 307 -14.75 -15.46 -26.09
CA ASN A 307 -15.27 -16.31 -25.01
C ASN A 307 -16.10 -15.50 -24.01
N VAL A 308 -17.16 -16.10 -23.45
CA VAL A 308 -18.00 -15.46 -22.41
C VAL A 308 -17.18 -15.01 -21.18
N ASN A 309 -16.15 -15.76 -20.78
CA ASN A 309 -15.30 -15.41 -19.64
C ASN A 309 -14.44 -14.17 -19.91
N SER A 310 -14.18 -13.85 -21.18
CA SER A 310 -13.49 -12.64 -21.57
C SER A 310 -14.34 -11.40 -21.28
N GLY A 311 -15.68 -11.51 -21.37
CA GLY A 311 -16.61 -10.49 -20.92
C GLY A 311 -16.46 -10.19 -19.43
N SER A 312 -16.37 -11.25 -18.61
CA SER A 312 -16.11 -11.15 -17.16
C SER A 312 -14.76 -10.51 -16.85
N GLY A 313 -13.69 -10.90 -17.55
CA GLY A 313 -12.36 -10.31 -17.36
C GLY A 313 -12.33 -8.81 -17.71
N ARG A 314 -13.03 -8.40 -18.77
CA ARG A 314 -13.18 -6.97 -19.13
C ARG A 314 -13.95 -6.21 -18.07
N TRP A 315 -15.04 -6.79 -17.55
CA TRP A 315 -15.79 -6.18 -16.47
C TRP A 315 -14.94 -6.04 -15.21
N TRP A 316 -14.15 -7.07 -14.88
CA TRP A 316 -13.19 -7.02 -13.77
C TRP A 316 -12.20 -5.88 -13.93
N GLY A 317 -11.57 -5.75 -15.10
CA GLY A 317 -10.60 -4.68 -15.38
C GLY A 317 -11.21 -3.27 -15.36
N GLN A 318 -12.50 -3.13 -15.69
CA GLN A 318 -13.22 -1.85 -15.58
C GLN A 318 -13.67 -1.52 -14.16
N THR A 319 -13.97 -2.54 -13.35
CA THR A 319 -14.58 -2.38 -12.02
C THR A 319 -13.53 -2.24 -10.93
N TYR A 320 -12.42 -2.95 -11.06
CA TYR A 320 -11.41 -3.13 -10.02
C TYR A 320 -10.03 -2.63 -10.44
N ASP A 321 -10.01 -1.68 -11.39
CA ASP A 321 -8.79 -1.04 -11.91
C ASP A 321 -7.92 -0.52 -10.75
N PRO A 322 -6.68 -1.02 -10.57
CA PRO A 322 -5.79 -0.46 -9.56
C PRO A 322 -5.57 1.02 -9.85
N ALA A 323 -5.73 1.87 -8.83
CA ALA A 323 -5.66 3.34 -8.98
C ALA A 323 -4.31 3.85 -9.51
N THR A 324 -3.28 3.00 -9.54
CA THR A 324 -1.94 3.27 -10.04
C THR A 324 -1.50 2.13 -10.97
N VAL A 325 -1.59 2.35 -12.28
CA VAL A 325 -1.05 1.44 -13.30
C VAL A 325 0.39 1.85 -13.56
N SER A 326 1.36 0.95 -13.34
CA SER A 326 2.75 1.24 -13.70
C SER A 326 2.91 1.42 -15.22
N GLY A 327 3.97 2.12 -15.64
CA GLY A 327 4.14 2.44 -17.05
C GLY A 327 4.34 1.23 -17.98
N PHE A 328 4.86 0.10 -17.47
CA PHE A 328 5.04 -1.12 -18.28
C PHE A 328 3.70 -1.82 -18.59
N ASP A 329 2.67 -1.61 -17.77
CA ASP A 329 1.34 -2.20 -17.97
C ASP A 329 0.59 -1.61 -19.16
N TYR A 330 0.93 -0.38 -19.59
CA TYR A 330 0.27 0.28 -20.72
C TYR A 330 0.32 -0.53 -22.01
N MET A 331 1.36 -1.36 -22.20
CA MET A 331 1.42 -2.20 -23.39
C MET A 331 0.38 -3.32 -23.37
N TYR A 332 0.07 -3.87 -22.20
CA TYR A 332 -0.90 -4.95 -22.07
C TYR A 332 -2.34 -4.44 -22.23
N ASP A 333 -2.59 -3.15 -21.98
CA ASP A 333 -3.85 -2.50 -22.36
C ASP A 333 -4.03 -2.40 -23.90
N MET A 334 -2.96 -2.52 -24.67
CA MET A 334 -3.04 -2.58 -26.14
C MET A 334 -3.43 -3.95 -26.67
N LEU A 335 -3.36 -5.01 -25.84
CA LEU A 335 -3.90 -6.31 -26.24
C LEU A 335 -5.38 -6.11 -26.50
N ASN A 336 -5.76 -6.23 -27.78
CA ASN A 336 -7.03 -5.76 -28.32
C ASN A 336 -8.23 -6.42 -27.65
N VAL A 337 -8.66 -5.85 -26.52
CA VAL A 337 -9.89 -6.19 -25.84
C VAL A 337 -11.05 -5.46 -26.53
N ALA A 338 -11.31 -5.76 -27.80
CA ALA A 338 -12.58 -5.42 -28.45
C ALA A 338 -13.68 -6.39 -27.99
N GLY A 339 -14.81 -5.89 -27.46
CA GLY A 339 -15.88 -6.73 -26.89
C GLY A 339 -16.51 -6.15 -25.63
N THR A 340 -17.72 -6.60 -25.31
CA THR A 340 -18.54 -6.07 -24.21
C THR A 340 -18.05 -6.58 -22.86
N ALA A 341 -17.87 -5.67 -21.91
CA ALA A 341 -17.70 -6.02 -20.50
C ALA A 341 -19.02 -6.53 -19.93
N THR A 342 -19.00 -7.72 -19.35
CA THR A 342 -20.21 -8.38 -18.82
C THR A 342 -19.94 -8.79 -17.38
N GLN A 343 -20.68 -8.20 -16.45
CA GLN A 343 -20.65 -8.63 -15.05
C GLN A 343 -21.00 -10.12 -14.98
N PRO A 344 -20.22 -10.96 -14.26
CA PRO A 344 -20.57 -12.36 -14.11
C PRO A 344 -21.91 -12.50 -13.40
N THR A 345 -22.74 -13.46 -13.82
CA THR A 345 -24.00 -13.77 -13.13
C THR A 345 -23.84 -14.85 -12.07
N ALA A 346 -22.85 -15.75 -12.25
CA ALA A 346 -22.51 -16.76 -11.28
C ALA A 346 -21.98 -16.10 -10.00
N THR A 347 -22.44 -16.57 -8.85
CA THR A 347 -21.94 -16.15 -7.54
C THR A 347 -21.09 -17.23 -6.89
N SER A 348 -20.74 -18.27 -7.62
CA SER A 348 -19.79 -19.29 -7.22
C SER A 348 -18.99 -19.79 -8.42
N TYR A 349 -17.76 -20.21 -8.14
CA TYR A 349 -16.85 -20.74 -9.14
C TYR A 349 -16.04 -21.88 -8.55
N LEU A 350 -15.95 -22.97 -9.32
CA LEU A 350 -15.26 -24.18 -8.92
C LEU A 350 -14.12 -24.43 -9.92
N ALA A 351 -12.89 -24.38 -9.42
CA ALA A 351 -11.70 -24.76 -10.15
C ALA A 351 -11.18 -26.12 -9.71
N THR A 352 -11.74 -27.19 -10.26
CA THR A 352 -11.55 -28.56 -9.75
C THR A 352 -10.09 -28.99 -9.82
N GLY A 353 -9.42 -28.68 -10.93
CA GLY A 353 -8.03 -29.06 -11.15
C GLY A 353 -7.03 -28.35 -10.24
N ALA A 354 -7.28 -27.06 -9.97
CA ALA A 354 -6.52 -26.27 -8.99
C ALA A 354 -6.90 -26.65 -7.56
N GLY A 355 -8.14 -27.12 -7.36
CA GLY A 355 -8.68 -27.45 -6.05
C GLY A 355 -9.30 -26.29 -5.32
N HIS A 356 -9.63 -25.19 -6.00
CA HIS A 356 -10.08 -23.95 -5.38
C HIS A 356 -11.56 -23.71 -5.66
N TYR A 357 -12.25 -23.18 -4.67
CA TYR A 357 -13.68 -22.93 -4.72
C TYR A 357 -13.92 -21.53 -4.19
N PHE A 358 -14.73 -20.76 -4.90
CA PHE A 358 -15.08 -19.39 -4.53
C PHE A 358 -16.60 -19.25 -4.50
N ALA A 359 -17.12 -18.49 -3.56
CA ALA A 359 -18.53 -18.15 -3.48
C ALA A 359 -18.73 -16.77 -2.89
N ARG A 360 -19.72 -16.03 -3.40
CA ARG A 360 -20.11 -14.72 -2.91
C ARG A 360 -21.62 -14.58 -2.81
N SER A 361 -22.11 -13.62 -2.03
CA SER A 361 -23.54 -13.35 -1.95
C SER A 361 -24.09 -12.68 -3.20
N ASP A 362 -23.31 -11.76 -3.76
CA ASP A 362 -23.60 -10.95 -4.94
C ASP A 362 -22.30 -10.26 -5.39
N TRP A 363 -22.38 -9.39 -6.38
CA TRP A 363 -21.24 -8.65 -6.95
C TRP A 363 -21.10 -7.21 -6.44
N THR A 364 -21.77 -6.86 -5.34
CA THR A 364 -21.58 -5.57 -4.66
C THR A 364 -20.32 -5.59 -3.78
N THR A 365 -19.87 -4.41 -3.36
CA THR A 365 -18.69 -4.25 -2.47
C THR A 365 -18.91 -4.72 -1.04
N GLN A 366 -20.16 -4.94 -0.64
CA GLN A 366 -20.55 -5.40 0.70
C GLN A 366 -20.88 -6.89 0.75
N ALA A 367 -20.72 -7.60 -0.38
CA ALA A 367 -21.04 -9.02 -0.46
C ALA A 367 -20.26 -9.82 0.59
N GLY A 368 -20.87 -10.89 1.10
CA GLY A 368 -20.08 -11.92 1.77
C GLY A 368 -19.37 -12.78 0.75
N PHE A 369 -18.17 -13.25 1.08
CA PHE A 369 -17.30 -14.02 0.22
C PHE A 369 -16.66 -15.16 1.00
N LEU A 370 -16.58 -16.34 0.39
CA LEU A 370 -16.03 -17.57 0.92
C LEU A 370 -15.12 -18.16 -0.15
N ASP A 371 -13.93 -18.58 0.24
CA ASP A 371 -13.13 -19.49 -0.56
C ASP A 371 -12.69 -20.71 0.25
N PHE A 372 -12.44 -21.83 -0.43
CA PHE A 372 -11.87 -23.02 0.20
C PHE A 372 -11.08 -23.89 -0.77
N THR A 373 -10.18 -24.71 -0.23
CA THR A 373 -9.26 -25.57 -0.99
C THR A 373 -9.53 -27.05 -0.73
N CYS A 374 -9.54 -27.89 -1.77
CA CYS A 374 -9.71 -29.36 -1.67
C CYS A 374 -8.96 -30.16 -2.75
N GLY A 375 -8.07 -29.54 -3.53
CA GLY A 375 -7.36 -30.21 -4.64
C GLY A 375 -6.07 -30.90 -4.26
N THR A 376 -5.21 -31.14 -5.26
CA THR A 376 -3.93 -31.82 -5.08
C THR A 376 -2.85 -30.89 -4.55
N TYR A 377 -2.12 -31.32 -3.52
CA TYR A 377 -0.94 -30.62 -3.00
C TYR A 377 0.34 -31.04 -3.77
N THR A 378 0.77 -30.31 -4.80
CA THR A 378 1.89 -30.80 -5.67
C THR A 378 3.02 -29.83 -5.96
N ASP A 379 2.82 -28.52 -5.81
CA ASP A 379 3.78 -27.53 -6.32
C ASP A 379 4.54 -26.82 -5.18
N GLY A 380 5.72 -26.27 -5.50
CA GLY A 380 6.67 -25.74 -4.51
C GLY A 380 6.18 -24.50 -3.76
N HIS A 381 5.15 -23.85 -4.28
CA HIS A 381 4.46 -22.69 -3.68
C HIS A 381 3.02 -23.01 -3.24
N SER A 382 2.60 -24.28 -3.38
CA SER A 382 1.35 -24.77 -2.80
C SER A 382 1.51 -24.93 -1.29
N HIS A 383 0.42 -24.77 -0.55
CA HIS A 383 0.42 -24.95 0.91
C HIS A 383 -0.22 -26.29 1.29
N GLN A 384 0.06 -26.74 2.52
CA GLN A 384 -0.65 -27.84 3.17
C GLN A 384 -1.99 -27.35 3.72
N ASN A 385 -2.80 -26.76 2.84
CA ASN A 385 -4.05 -26.09 3.17
C ASN A 385 -5.27 -26.82 2.58
N GLN A 386 -5.13 -28.08 2.17
CA GLN A 386 -6.26 -28.83 1.62
C GLN A 386 -7.26 -29.09 2.75
N GLY A 387 -8.49 -28.61 2.54
CA GLY A 387 -9.56 -28.51 3.53
C GLY A 387 -9.71 -27.13 4.15
N ALA A 388 -8.80 -26.18 3.92
CA ALA A 388 -8.88 -24.83 4.49
C ALA A 388 -9.91 -23.94 3.80
N PHE A 389 -10.38 -22.89 4.49
CA PHE A 389 -11.32 -21.89 3.95
C PHE A 389 -11.01 -20.46 4.43
N ASP A 390 -11.32 -19.44 3.64
CA ASP A 390 -11.31 -18.05 4.11
C ASP A 390 -12.70 -17.43 3.96
N PHE A 391 -13.02 -16.46 4.81
CA PHE A 391 -14.37 -15.90 4.93
C PHE A 391 -14.33 -14.39 5.14
N TRP A 392 -15.02 -13.67 4.26
CA TRP A 392 -15.12 -12.22 4.19
C TRP A 392 -16.58 -11.79 4.27
N ALA A 393 -16.88 -10.74 5.01
CA ALA A 393 -18.17 -10.05 4.97
C ALA A 393 -18.06 -8.65 5.57
N ALA A 394 -19.05 -7.79 5.33
CA ALA A 394 -19.10 -6.44 5.89
C ALA A 394 -17.83 -5.60 5.61
N GLY A 395 -17.27 -5.76 4.40
CA GLY A 395 -16.12 -4.98 3.92
C GLY A 395 -14.75 -5.42 4.46
N GLY A 396 -14.62 -6.61 5.07
CA GLY A 396 -13.32 -7.13 5.49
C GLY A 396 -13.28 -8.64 5.73
N TRP A 397 -12.06 -9.16 5.92
CA TRP A 397 -11.82 -10.55 6.34
C TRP A 397 -12.36 -10.80 7.75
N LEU A 398 -13.22 -11.80 7.89
CA LEU A 398 -13.70 -12.32 9.18
C LEU A 398 -12.81 -13.47 9.67
N ALA A 399 -12.42 -14.36 8.76
CA ALA A 399 -11.42 -15.40 8.97
C ALA A 399 -10.57 -15.50 7.70
N VAL A 400 -9.26 -15.50 7.82
CA VAL A 400 -8.36 -15.50 6.65
C VAL A 400 -7.06 -16.17 7.03
N THR A 401 -6.45 -16.90 6.08
CA THR A 401 -5.14 -17.52 6.26
C THR A 401 -4.14 -16.54 6.88
N GLU A 402 -3.32 -17.08 7.77
CA GLU A 402 -2.40 -16.26 8.53
C GLU A 402 -1.30 -15.66 7.65
N ASN A 403 -1.01 -16.25 6.49
CA ASN A 403 -0.01 -15.69 5.58
C ASN A 403 -0.26 -14.22 5.25
N THR A 404 -1.51 -13.74 5.30
CA THR A 404 -1.85 -12.32 5.14
C THR A 404 -1.33 -11.37 6.21
N GLN A 405 -0.84 -11.92 7.32
CA GLN A 405 -0.33 -11.23 8.49
C GLN A 405 1.17 -11.51 8.73
N THR A 406 1.85 -12.05 7.71
CA THR A 406 3.28 -12.39 7.77
C THR A 406 4.11 -11.52 6.83
N ILE A 407 5.40 -11.34 7.11
CA ILE A 407 6.31 -10.55 6.27
C ILE A 407 6.57 -11.28 4.95
N SER A 408 6.80 -12.60 4.98
CA SER A 408 7.10 -13.38 3.77
C SER A 408 5.87 -13.75 2.94
N GLY A 409 4.71 -13.91 3.57
CA GLY A 409 3.52 -14.47 2.94
C GLY A 409 3.68 -15.93 2.49
N ALA A 410 4.69 -16.68 2.99
CA ALA A 410 5.15 -17.93 2.41
C ALA A 410 5.19 -19.14 3.39
N HIS A 411 4.37 -19.13 4.46
CA HIS A 411 4.26 -20.28 5.34
C HIS A 411 3.32 -21.34 4.78
N GLN A 412 3.86 -22.55 4.59
CA GLN A 412 3.17 -23.63 3.86
C GLN A 412 2.60 -24.74 4.77
N THR A 413 2.77 -24.64 6.08
CA THR A 413 2.39 -25.71 7.02
C THR A 413 0.92 -25.62 7.42
N THR A 414 0.31 -26.77 7.76
CA THR A 414 -1.12 -26.88 8.08
C THR A 414 -1.59 -25.91 9.16
N ASP A 415 -0.70 -25.48 10.04
CA ASP A 415 -1.02 -24.72 11.22
C ASP A 415 -1.29 -23.22 10.96
N PHE A 416 -1.04 -22.73 9.73
CA PHE A 416 -1.31 -21.35 9.26
C PHE A 416 -2.68 -21.17 8.59
N HIS A 417 -3.52 -22.22 8.53
CA HIS A 417 -4.74 -22.22 7.73
C HIS A 417 -6.00 -22.54 8.53
N ASN A 418 -7.16 -22.11 8.05
CA ASN A 418 -8.48 -22.36 8.66
C ASN A 418 -8.99 -23.80 8.41
N MET A 419 -8.51 -24.78 9.16
CA MET A 419 -8.76 -26.21 8.89
C MET A 419 -8.85 -27.08 10.15
N LEU A 420 -9.14 -28.38 9.97
CA LEU A 420 -8.95 -29.36 11.04
C LEU A 420 -7.48 -29.81 11.01
N ARG A 421 -6.71 -29.43 12.04
CA ARG A 421 -5.30 -29.79 12.21
C ARG A 421 -5.17 -31.04 13.07
N PHE A 422 -4.21 -31.90 12.76
CA PHE A 422 -3.91 -33.09 13.55
C PHE A 422 -2.51 -33.00 14.13
N ASP A 423 -2.40 -33.08 15.45
CA ASP A 423 -1.11 -33.00 16.12
C ASP A 423 -0.71 -34.34 16.72
N LYS A 424 0.55 -34.73 16.55
CA LYS A 424 1.18 -35.87 17.24
C LYS A 424 2.34 -35.35 18.06
N SER A 425 2.33 -35.64 19.37
CA SER A 425 3.36 -35.12 20.28
C SER A 425 3.51 -33.58 20.19
N SER A 426 2.37 -32.88 20.04
CA SER A 426 2.29 -31.42 19.92
C SER A 426 2.89 -30.81 18.64
N ALA A 427 3.28 -31.62 17.66
CA ALA A 427 3.69 -31.16 16.34
C ALA A 427 2.56 -31.41 15.32
N PRO A 428 2.25 -30.42 14.45
CA PRO A 428 1.33 -30.64 13.34
C PRO A 428 1.82 -31.76 12.43
N LEU A 429 0.93 -32.70 12.11
CA LEU A 429 1.18 -33.70 11.09
C LEU A 429 1.03 -33.05 9.71
N PRO A 430 2.01 -33.21 8.81
CA PRO A 430 1.94 -32.63 7.49
C PRO A 430 0.98 -33.40 6.60
N GLN A 431 0.39 -32.68 5.64
CA GLN A 431 -0.32 -33.31 4.53
C GLN A 431 0.67 -33.91 3.52
N SER A 432 0.28 -35.01 2.87
CA SER A 432 1.16 -35.68 1.90
C SER A 432 1.18 -34.97 0.55
N VAL A 433 2.38 -34.64 0.06
CA VAL A 433 2.59 -34.14 -1.30
C VAL A 433 2.08 -35.19 -2.31
N GLY A 434 1.34 -34.75 -3.31
CA GLY A 434 0.68 -35.56 -4.33
C GLY A 434 -0.71 -36.04 -3.94
N ALA A 435 -1.12 -35.89 -2.68
CA ALA A 435 -2.47 -36.26 -2.25
C ALA A 435 -3.49 -35.17 -2.59
N ALA A 436 -4.75 -35.57 -2.77
CA ALA A 436 -5.88 -34.68 -3.02
C ALA A 436 -7.09 -35.11 -2.20
N GLY A 437 -7.87 -34.12 -1.74
CA GLY A 437 -9.21 -34.38 -1.25
C GLY A 437 -10.19 -34.60 -2.39
N THR A 438 -11.42 -34.96 -2.04
CA THR A 438 -12.57 -34.92 -2.95
C THR A 438 -13.63 -34.01 -2.38
N ALA A 439 -14.33 -33.23 -3.23
CA ALA A 439 -15.43 -32.38 -2.79
C ALA A 439 -16.64 -32.54 -3.72
N THR A 440 -17.83 -32.58 -3.11
CA THR A 440 -19.12 -32.44 -3.81
C THR A 440 -19.76 -31.14 -3.36
N VAL A 441 -20.11 -30.27 -4.30
CA VAL A 441 -20.66 -28.94 -4.00
C VAL A 441 -22.05 -28.79 -4.63
N THR A 442 -23.00 -28.30 -3.84
CA THR A 442 -24.31 -27.84 -4.29
C THR A 442 -24.48 -26.37 -3.95
N ASP A 443 -25.04 -25.59 -4.88
CA ASP A 443 -25.26 -24.17 -4.67
C ASP A 443 -26.58 -23.75 -5.32
N ASP A 444 -27.55 -23.33 -4.50
CA ASP A 444 -28.86 -22.82 -4.95
C ASP A 444 -28.91 -21.29 -5.01
N GLN A 445 -27.74 -20.63 -4.93
CA GLN A 445 -27.52 -19.17 -4.84
C GLN A 445 -27.98 -18.53 -3.52
N THR A 446 -28.73 -19.22 -2.66
CA THR A 446 -29.02 -18.77 -1.29
C THR A 446 -28.09 -19.44 -0.28
N THR A 447 -27.81 -20.72 -0.51
CA THR A 447 -27.00 -21.59 0.31
C THR A 447 -26.06 -22.41 -0.57
N LEU A 448 -24.77 -22.35 -0.28
CA LEU A 448 -23.79 -23.29 -0.81
C LEU A 448 -23.51 -24.37 0.25
N THR A 449 -23.53 -25.64 -0.15
CA THR A 449 -23.09 -26.77 0.67
C THR A 449 -21.97 -27.51 -0.04
N ALA A 450 -20.80 -27.62 0.59
CA ALA A 450 -19.68 -28.42 0.11
C ALA A 450 -19.41 -29.55 1.09
N SER A 451 -19.40 -30.79 0.62
CA SER A 451 -19.03 -31.98 1.39
C SER A 451 -17.69 -32.51 0.87
N LEU A 452 -16.68 -32.54 1.73
CA LEU A 452 -15.29 -32.86 1.43
C LEU A 452 -14.89 -34.16 2.14
N ASP A 453 -14.22 -35.07 1.43
CA ASP A 453 -13.44 -36.17 2.01
C ASP A 453 -11.95 -35.88 1.83
N LEU A 454 -11.28 -35.73 2.96
CA LEU A 454 -9.90 -35.26 3.10
C LEU A 454 -8.99 -36.37 3.64
N THR A 455 -9.50 -37.59 3.79
CA THR A 455 -8.79 -38.76 4.32
C THR A 455 -7.51 -39.06 3.55
N ALA A 456 -7.54 -38.91 2.22
CA ALA A 456 -6.41 -39.21 1.35
C ALA A 456 -5.18 -38.31 1.60
N LEU A 457 -5.34 -37.17 2.29
CA LEU A 457 -4.24 -36.25 2.60
C LEU A 457 -3.29 -36.79 3.68
N TYR A 458 -3.73 -37.79 4.46
CA TYR A 458 -2.96 -38.41 5.54
C TYR A 458 -2.81 -39.93 5.36
N PRO A 459 -2.28 -40.39 4.22
CA PRO A 459 -2.16 -41.82 3.91
C PRO A 459 -1.30 -42.54 4.96
N ASN A 460 -1.70 -43.76 5.32
CA ASN A 460 -0.97 -44.64 6.26
C ASN A 460 -0.81 -44.09 7.69
N THR A 461 -1.52 -43.02 8.05
CA THR A 461 -1.51 -42.48 9.42
C THR A 461 -2.60 -43.07 10.32
N GLY A 462 -3.64 -43.67 9.73
CA GLY A 462 -4.87 -44.07 10.44
C GLY A 462 -5.84 -42.90 10.69
N ILE A 463 -5.58 -41.73 10.10
CA ILE A 463 -6.48 -40.57 10.14
C ILE A 463 -7.51 -40.68 9.01
N ALA A 464 -8.79 -40.52 9.35
CA ALA A 464 -9.88 -40.29 8.40
C ALA A 464 -10.52 -38.94 8.72
N TRP A 465 -10.85 -38.14 7.70
CA TRP A 465 -11.38 -36.79 7.89
C TRP A 465 -12.37 -36.44 6.79
N THR A 466 -13.58 -36.06 7.18
CA THR A 466 -14.57 -35.44 6.30
C THR A 466 -14.99 -34.07 6.85
N ARG A 467 -15.32 -33.14 5.95
CA ARG A 467 -15.72 -31.76 6.25
C ARG A 467 -16.98 -31.41 5.47
N GLN A 468 -17.89 -30.65 6.07
CA GLN A 468 -19.00 -30.01 5.38
C GLN A 468 -18.97 -28.51 5.64
N LEU A 469 -18.96 -27.70 4.58
CA LEU A 469 -19.12 -26.24 4.62
C LEU A 469 -20.53 -25.91 4.16
N LYS A 470 -21.31 -25.20 4.98
CA LYS A 470 -22.63 -24.69 4.62
C LYS A 470 -22.64 -23.17 4.74
N TYR A 471 -22.53 -22.49 3.60
CA TYR A 471 -22.55 -21.03 3.51
C TYR A 471 -23.95 -20.54 3.16
N ALA A 472 -24.68 -20.04 4.15
CA ALA A 472 -25.93 -19.31 3.99
C ALA A 472 -25.63 -17.83 3.79
N ARG A 473 -25.94 -17.32 2.60
CA ARG A 473 -25.67 -15.93 2.22
C ARG A 473 -26.58 -14.96 3.00
N PRO A 474 -26.12 -13.72 3.30
CA PRO A 474 -24.84 -13.18 2.85
C PRO A 474 -23.67 -13.47 3.80
N ALA A 475 -23.88 -13.94 5.03
CA ALA A 475 -22.81 -13.89 6.02
C ALA A 475 -22.92 -14.93 7.15
N THR A 476 -23.35 -16.16 6.85
CA THR A 476 -23.35 -17.26 7.82
C THR A 476 -22.69 -18.49 7.22
N LEU A 477 -21.63 -19.00 7.85
CA LEU A 477 -20.93 -20.22 7.49
C LEU A 477 -21.00 -21.22 8.64
N THR A 478 -21.52 -22.41 8.38
CA THR A 478 -21.41 -23.55 9.31
C THR A 478 -20.39 -24.54 8.77
N VAL A 479 -19.41 -24.91 9.59
CA VAL A 479 -18.39 -25.91 9.28
C VAL A 479 -18.61 -27.13 10.17
N SER A 480 -18.78 -28.31 9.56
CA SER A 480 -18.95 -29.58 10.28
C SER A 480 -17.82 -30.53 9.90
N ASP A 481 -16.94 -30.88 10.83
CA ASP A 481 -15.88 -31.85 10.64
C ASP A 481 -16.19 -33.17 11.38
N THR A 482 -15.86 -34.29 10.76
CA THR A 482 -15.85 -35.62 11.40
C THR A 482 -14.51 -36.29 11.11
N CYS A 483 -13.86 -36.83 12.13
CA CYS A 483 -12.59 -37.51 11.98
C CYS A 483 -12.43 -38.74 12.90
N THR A 484 -11.64 -39.69 12.43
CA THR A 484 -11.08 -40.78 13.25
C THR A 484 -9.57 -40.59 13.30
N VAL A 485 -8.96 -40.72 14.48
CA VAL A 485 -7.51 -40.54 14.68
C VAL A 485 -6.92 -41.72 15.46
N PRO A 486 -5.65 -42.10 15.21
CA PRO A 486 -4.97 -43.12 16.00
C PRO A 486 -4.62 -42.61 17.42
N SER A 487 -4.26 -43.53 18.31
CA SER A 487 -3.78 -43.18 19.66
C SER A 487 -2.59 -42.21 19.61
N GLY A 488 -2.62 -41.18 20.46
CA GLY A 488 -1.59 -40.15 20.55
C GLY A 488 -1.68 -39.03 19.50
N VAL A 489 -2.71 -39.02 18.65
CA VAL A 489 -3.03 -37.92 17.74
C VAL A 489 -4.23 -37.13 18.25
N THR A 490 -4.15 -35.81 18.23
CA THR A 490 -5.23 -34.92 18.70
C THR A 490 -5.72 -34.04 17.54
N PRO A 491 -7.02 -34.04 17.21
CA PRO A 491 -7.60 -33.12 16.24
C PRO A 491 -7.94 -31.77 16.88
N TYR A 492 -7.68 -30.70 16.14
CA TYR A 492 -8.03 -29.32 16.49
C TYR A 492 -8.77 -28.66 15.33
N PHE A 493 -9.99 -28.21 15.53
CA PHE A 493 -10.60 -27.26 14.61
C PHE A 493 -9.90 -25.91 14.82
N GLN A 494 -9.18 -25.43 13.82
CA GLN A 494 -8.43 -24.19 13.92
C GLN A 494 -9.03 -23.08 13.05
N LEU A 495 -9.04 -21.87 13.59
CA LEU A 495 -9.48 -20.66 12.88
C LEU A 495 -8.45 -19.54 13.07
N GLN A 496 -8.04 -18.94 11.96
CA GLN A 496 -7.17 -17.79 11.84
C GLN A 496 -8.04 -16.53 11.70
N VAL A 497 -7.84 -15.56 12.59
CA VAL A 497 -8.62 -14.32 12.61
C VAL A 497 -7.70 -13.09 12.75
N PRO A 498 -8.01 -11.97 12.07
CA PRO A 498 -7.16 -10.78 12.09
C PRO A 498 -7.26 -9.97 13.39
N VAL A 499 -8.23 -10.28 14.25
CA VAL A 499 -8.52 -9.55 15.50
C VAL A 499 -8.59 -10.54 16.64
N GLN A 500 -8.13 -10.13 17.83
CA GLN A 500 -8.12 -11.00 19.00
C GLN A 500 -9.51 -11.60 19.33
N PRO A 501 -9.58 -12.92 19.48
CA PRO A 501 -10.77 -13.62 19.96
C PRO A 501 -11.09 -13.33 21.43
N ASN A 502 -12.35 -13.00 21.72
CA ASN A 502 -12.93 -13.03 23.06
C ASN A 502 -13.72 -14.33 23.26
N VAL A 503 -13.16 -15.26 24.05
CA VAL A 503 -13.68 -16.62 24.23
C VAL A 503 -14.84 -16.67 25.23
N THR A 504 -15.85 -17.47 24.88
CA THR A 504 -16.99 -17.84 25.73
C THR A 504 -16.99 -19.36 25.95
N ALA A 505 -17.88 -19.86 26.80
CA ALA A 505 -17.95 -21.31 27.08
C ALA A 505 -18.12 -22.17 25.82
N ASN A 506 -18.86 -21.69 24.81
CA ASN A 506 -19.21 -22.43 23.59
C ASN A 506 -18.94 -21.64 22.31
N GLY A 507 -17.89 -20.82 22.26
CA GLY A 507 -17.61 -19.99 21.09
C GLY A 507 -16.72 -18.79 21.39
N PHE A 508 -16.68 -17.82 20.48
CA PHE A 508 -15.94 -16.57 20.68
C PHE A 508 -16.44 -15.47 19.74
N THR A 509 -15.97 -14.24 19.95
CA THR A 509 -16.13 -13.14 19.00
C THR A 509 -14.76 -12.60 18.59
N ALA A 510 -14.60 -12.16 17.35
CA ALA A 510 -13.37 -11.56 16.84
C ALA A 510 -13.71 -10.45 15.83
N GLY A 511 -13.65 -9.19 16.24
CA GLY A 511 -14.15 -8.07 15.42
C GLY A 511 -15.63 -8.24 15.07
N ASN A 512 -15.95 -8.27 13.78
CA ASN A 512 -17.31 -8.48 13.27
C ASN A 512 -17.70 -9.97 13.15
N LEU A 513 -16.84 -10.90 13.59
CA LEU A 513 -17.13 -12.33 13.56
C LEU A 513 -17.71 -12.80 14.91
N GLN A 514 -18.85 -13.46 14.88
CA GLN A 514 -19.38 -14.27 15.97
C GLN A 514 -19.23 -15.76 15.63
N VAL A 515 -18.57 -16.51 16.51
CA VAL A 515 -18.36 -17.96 16.39
C VAL A 515 -19.10 -18.70 17.50
N THR A 516 -19.87 -19.72 17.14
CA THR A 516 -20.56 -20.62 18.07
C THR A 516 -20.15 -22.06 17.79
N VAL A 517 -19.65 -22.77 18.80
CA VAL A 517 -19.36 -24.20 18.76
C VAL A 517 -20.63 -24.94 19.18
N LEU A 518 -21.20 -25.68 18.25
CA LEU A 518 -22.40 -26.52 18.46
C LEU A 518 -22.01 -27.94 18.90
N THR A 519 -20.89 -28.44 18.39
CA THR A 519 -20.29 -29.72 18.78
C THR A 519 -18.76 -29.55 18.83
N PRO A 520 -18.07 -30.04 19.86
CA PRO A 520 -18.61 -30.71 21.06
C PRO A 520 -19.37 -29.73 21.97
N SER A 521 -20.20 -30.26 22.88
CA SER A 521 -20.99 -29.44 23.82
C SER A 521 -20.17 -28.81 24.96
N SER A 522 -18.91 -29.22 25.09
CA SER A 522 -17.97 -28.70 26.10
C SER A 522 -16.57 -28.63 25.48
N PRO A 523 -16.37 -27.75 24.47
CA PRO A 523 -15.11 -27.65 23.77
C PRO A 523 -14.03 -27.07 24.68
N THR A 524 -12.77 -27.44 24.43
CA THR A 524 -11.64 -26.64 24.91
C THR A 524 -11.24 -25.68 23.80
N ILE A 525 -11.35 -24.38 24.06
CA ILE A 525 -11.00 -23.31 23.11
C ILE A 525 -9.71 -22.65 23.62
N THR A 526 -8.67 -22.70 22.79
CA THR A 526 -7.38 -22.05 23.05
C THR A 526 -7.13 -20.99 22.00
N VAL A 527 -6.49 -19.90 22.41
CA VAL A 527 -6.14 -18.78 21.53
C VAL A 527 -4.63 -18.62 21.56
N GLN A 528 -4.03 -18.54 20.38
CA GLN A 528 -2.59 -18.41 20.17
C GLN A 528 -2.35 -17.24 19.24
N ASN A 529 -1.33 -16.48 19.57
CA ASN A 529 -1.03 -15.23 18.90
C ASN A 529 0.09 -15.45 17.90
N TRP A 530 -0.06 -14.99 16.67
CA TRP A 530 0.82 -15.48 15.60
C TRP A 530 2.20 -14.91 15.60
N THR A 531 2.33 -13.66 16.00
CA THR A 531 3.62 -13.07 16.30
C THR A 531 4.24 -13.72 17.52
N LYS A 532 3.64 -14.77 18.12
CA LYS A 532 4.27 -15.70 19.09
C LYS A 532 4.65 -17.06 18.57
N LEU A 533 4.07 -17.45 17.46
CA LEU A 533 4.30 -18.73 16.84
C LEU A 533 5.31 -18.62 15.71
N SER A 534 5.40 -17.46 15.06
CA SER A 534 6.34 -17.19 13.98
C SER A 534 6.98 -15.82 14.16
N THR A 535 8.29 -15.76 14.01
CA THR A 535 9.01 -14.49 13.90
C THR A 535 8.56 -13.74 12.64
N ASP A 536 8.13 -14.43 11.60
CA ASP A 536 7.68 -13.81 10.35
C ASP A 536 6.32 -13.11 10.46
N ALA A 537 5.52 -13.38 11.50
CA ALA A 537 4.20 -12.76 11.69
C ALA A 537 4.30 -11.35 12.31
N PHE A 538 3.48 -10.41 11.83
CA PHE A 538 3.36 -9.04 12.35
C PHE A 538 2.01 -8.72 13.03
N SER A 539 0.99 -9.57 12.85
CA SER A 539 -0.31 -9.57 13.56
C SER A 539 -0.96 -10.95 13.44
N GLY A 540 -2.22 -11.11 13.89
CA GLY A 540 -3.06 -12.28 13.63
C GLY A 540 -3.20 -13.26 14.80
N TRP A 541 -4.27 -14.06 14.79
CA TRP A 541 -4.57 -15.02 15.85
C TRP A 541 -5.04 -16.36 15.35
N ARG A 542 -4.55 -17.42 15.97
CA ARG A 542 -5.04 -18.80 15.83
C ARG A 542 -5.92 -19.19 17.02
N VAL A 543 -7.15 -19.58 16.75
CA VAL A 543 -8.03 -20.25 17.72
C VAL A 543 -7.99 -21.74 17.46
N ASN A 544 -7.62 -22.58 18.43
CA ASN A 544 -7.80 -24.03 18.34
C ASN A 544 -8.96 -24.47 19.24
N ILE A 545 -9.86 -25.25 18.69
CA ILE A 545 -11.00 -25.87 19.36
C ILE A 545 -10.74 -27.37 19.37
N SER A 546 -10.65 -27.97 20.55
CA SER A 546 -10.51 -29.42 20.72
C SER A 546 -11.72 -30.04 21.39
N ASP A 547 -11.87 -31.34 21.21
CA ASP A 547 -12.90 -32.18 21.83
C ASP A 547 -12.28 -33.06 22.92
N PRO A 548 -12.38 -32.67 24.21
CA PRO A 548 -11.87 -33.47 25.32
C PRO A 548 -12.51 -34.86 25.43
N ALA A 549 -13.72 -35.04 24.88
CA ALA A 549 -14.40 -36.33 24.88
C ALA A 549 -13.88 -37.28 23.78
N GLY A 550 -13.02 -36.79 22.87
CA GLY A 550 -12.35 -37.60 21.86
C GLY A 550 -13.28 -38.23 20.83
N LYS A 551 -14.46 -37.64 20.57
CA LYS A 551 -15.43 -38.15 19.60
C LYS A 551 -15.10 -37.77 18.16
N GLY A 552 -14.18 -36.82 17.96
CA GLY A 552 -13.71 -36.41 16.64
C GLY A 552 -14.80 -35.74 15.79
N GLN A 553 -15.73 -35.02 16.42
CA GLN A 553 -16.79 -34.29 15.73
C GLN A 553 -16.76 -32.81 16.13
N PHE A 554 -16.74 -31.93 15.14
CA PHE A 554 -16.77 -30.48 15.34
C PHE A 554 -17.89 -29.88 14.49
N VAL A 555 -18.73 -29.04 15.06
CA VAL A 555 -19.71 -28.25 14.32
C VAL A 555 -19.60 -26.81 14.81
N VAL A 556 -19.15 -25.92 13.94
CA VAL A 556 -18.79 -24.54 14.27
C VAL A 556 -19.52 -23.59 13.32
N LYS A 557 -20.28 -22.65 13.88
CA LYS A 557 -21.01 -21.62 13.12
C LYS A 557 -20.31 -20.28 13.23
N LEU A 558 -20.00 -19.67 12.10
CA LEU A 558 -19.43 -18.34 11.91
C LEU A 558 -20.52 -17.42 11.33
N GLN A 559 -20.77 -16.27 11.93
CA GLN A 559 -21.77 -15.31 11.43
C GLN A 559 -21.43 -13.88 11.81
N LEU A 560 -22.03 -12.90 11.12
CA LEU A 560 -22.10 -11.54 11.66
C LEU A 560 -22.99 -11.53 12.92
N PRO A 561 -22.71 -10.66 13.91
CA PRO A 561 -23.56 -10.47 15.08
C PRO A 561 -25.01 -10.17 14.65
N THR A 562 -25.96 -10.94 15.18
CA THR A 562 -27.37 -10.58 15.04
C THR A 562 -27.63 -9.36 15.90
N ASN A 563 -27.91 -8.21 15.27
CA ASN A 563 -28.37 -7.01 15.97
C ASN A 563 -29.76 -7.27 16.58
N THR A 564 -29.78 -7.91 17.74
CA THR A 564 -30.89 -7.84 18.70
C THR A 564 -30.33 -7.23 19.97
N SER A 565 -30.10 -5.92 19.93
CA SER A 565 -30.08 -5.12 21.15
C SER A 565 -31.22 -4.10 21.08
N PRO A 566 -32.11 -4.04 22.08
CA PRO A 566 -33.13 -3.01 22.17
C PRO A 566 -32.47 -1.63 22.31
N ALA A 567 -33.19 -0.60 21.88
CA ALA A 567 -32.77 0.80 22.01
C ALA A 567 -32.18 1.08 23.42
N PRO A 568 -31.06 1.81 23.54
CA PRO A 568 -30.47 2.12 24.83
C PRO A 568 -31.44 3.02 25.62
N THR A 569 -31.95 2.51 26.74
CA THR A 569 -32.59 3.35 27.74
C THR A 569 -31.53 4.24 28.38
N THR A 570 -31.80 5.55 28.35
CA THR A 570 -31.03 6.63 28.94
C THR A 570 -30.60 6.32 30.37
N PRO A 571 -29.30 6.25 30.70
CA PRO A 571 -28.87 6.29 32.08
C PRO A 571 -28.93 7.74 32.57
N THR A 572 -29.62 7.94 33.68
CA THR A 572 -29.62 9.16 34.49
C THR A 572 -28.18 9.57 34.84
N PRO A 573 -27.82 10.86 34.75
CA PRO A 573 -26.45 11.33 34.99
C PRO A 573 -26.05 11.09 36.46
N THR A 574 -25.04 10.25 36.66
CA THR A 574 -24.29 10.19 37.92
C THR A 574 -23.25 11.31 37.91
N PRO A 575 -23.16 12.14 38.96
CA PRO A 575 -22.21 13.24 39.01
C PRO A 575 -20.76 12.71 39.00
N THR A 576 -19.96 13.27 38.09
CA THR A 576 -18.52 13.05 37.97
C THR A 576 -17.82 13.42 39.29
N PRO A 577 -17.04 12.51 39.91
CA PRO A 577 -16.17 12.90 41.00
C PRO A 577 -15.04 13.78 40.46
N THR A 578 -14.82 14.91 41.12
CA THR A 578 -13.66 15.78 40.95
C THR A 578 -12.37 14.97 41.13
N PRO A 579 -11.33 15.12 40.27
CA PRO A 579 -10.08 14.37 40.42
C PRO A 579 -9.42 14.73 41.75
N THR A 580 -9.14 13.71 42.55
CA THR A 580 -8.19 13.76 43.65
C THR A 580 -6.79 14.11 43.09
N PRO A 581 -5.95 14.92 43.77
CA PRO A 581 -4.63 15.29 43.28
C PRO A 581 -3.77 14.04 42.99
N PRO A 582 -2.90 14.03 41.95
CA PRO A 582 -2.05 12.89 41.70
C PRO A 582 -1.04 12.70 42.84
N VAL A 583 -0.82 11.44 43.18
CA VAL A 583 0.34 10.96 43.94
C VAL A 583 1.59 11.29 43.12
N ALA A 584 2.70 11.67 43.77
CA ALA A 584 3.95 11.98 43.06
C ALA A 584 4.39 10.84 42.12
N GLY A 585 4.67 11.15 40.84
CA GLY A 585 5.20 10.18 39.86
C GLY A 585 4.93 10.52 38.38
N LEU A 586 5.50 9.73 37.47
CA LEU A 586 5.22 9.76 36.03
C LEU A 586 3.96 8.95 35.70
N HIS A 587 3.03 9.53 34.95
CA HIS A 587 1.75 8.94 34.56
C HIS A 587 1.45 9.16 33.06
N HIS A 588 0.70 8.24 32.46
CA HIS A 588 0.29 8.31 31.04
C HIS A 588 -1.25 8.25 30.90
N PRO A 589 -1.90 8.99 29.98
CA PRO A 589 -3.36 8.90 29.78
C PRO A 589 -3.87 7.47 29.50
N LEU A 590 -3.12 6.70 28.71
CA LEU A 590 -3.42 5.29 28.43
C LEU A 590 -3.36 4.37 29.66
N GLU A 591 -2.79 4.78 30.79
CA GLU A 591 -2.61 3.89 31.94
C GLU A 591 -3.91 3.50 32.64
N THR A 592 -4.98 4.28 32.40
CA THR A 592 -6.35 4.01 32.88
C THR A 592 -7.26 3.48 31.77
N ALA A 593 -6.71 3.17 30.59
CA ALA A 593 -7.50 2.69 29.47
C ALA A 593 -8.17 1.35 29.78
N ASN A 594 -9.34 1.10 29.18
CA ASN A 594 -10.04 -0.15 29.37
C ASN A 594 -9.38 -1.27 28.54
N ALA A 595 -8.52 -2.04 29.20
CA ALA A 595 -7.86 -3.22 28.66
C ALA A 595 -8.83 -4.26 28.07
N SER A 596 -10.07 -4.33 28.56
CA SER A 596 -11.11 -5.27 28.09
C SER A 596 -11.95 -4.73 26.93
N SER A 597 -11.72 -3.49 26.48
CA SER A 597 -12.36 -2.96 25.27
C SER A 597 -11.87 -3.70 24.01
N ALA A 598 -12.59 -3.59 22.89
CA ALA A 598 -12.14 -4.18 21.63
C ALA A 598 -10.76 -3.65 21.19
N ALA A 599 -10.51 -2.35 21.39
CA ALA A 599 -9.22 -1.73 21.15
C ALA A 599 -8.14 -2.24 22.13
N GLY A 600 -8.46 -2.34 23.42
CA GLY A 600 -7.53 -2.83 24.44
C GLY A 600 -7.17 -4.29 24.27
N THR A 601 -8.15 -5.10 23.86
CA THR A 601 -7.94 -6.49 23.48
C THR A 601 -7.01 -6.52 22.25
N ARG A 602 -7.34 -5.84 21.14
CA ARG A 602 -6.44 -5.77 19.97
C ARG A 602 -5.04 -5.18 20.25
N PHE A 603 -4.87 -4.34 21.25
CA PHE A 603 -3.55 -3.88 21.70
C PHE A 603 -2.80 -4.95 22.51
N LEU A 604 -3.45 -5.54 23.53
CA LEU A 604 -2.86 -6.58 24.37
C LEU A 604 -2.50 -7.82 23.57
N SER A 605 -3.30 -8.13 22.55
CA SER A 605 -2.93 -8.99 21.45
C SER A 605 -1.53 -8.70 20.95
N TRP A 606 -1.35 -7.56 20.32
CA TRP A 606 -0.11 -7.24 19.65
C TRP A 606 1.10 -7.22 20.62
N VAL A 607 0.87 -6.92 21.90
CA VAL A 607 1.90 -7.03 22.95
C VAL A 607 2.14 -8.47 23.40
N ASP A 608 1.08 -9.27 23.54
CA ASP A 608 1.18 -10.72 23.74
C ASP A 608 1.94 -11.36 22.61
N ASP A 609 1.96 -10.72 21.43
CA ASP A 609 2.66 -10.93 20.16
C ASP A 609 4.08 -10.32 20.10
N ALA A 610 4.51 -9.57 21.11
CA ALA A 610 5.92 -9.22 21.39
C ALA A 610 6.59 -10.00 22.56
N VAL A 611 5.84 -10.50 23.55
CA VAL A 611 6.32 -11.40 24.64
C VAL A 611 7.00 -12.74 24.22
N ALA A 612 6.29 -13.77 23.77
CA ALA A 612 6.80 -15.06 23.26
C ALA A 612 7.68 -15.09 21.97
N ASN A 613 8.11 -13.95 21.42
CA ASN A 613 9.03 -13.80 20.25
C ASN A 613 9.92 -12.57 20.50
N PRO A 614 10.61 -12.50 21.64
CA PRO A 614 11.31 -11.29 22.07
C PRO A 614 12.54 -10.97 21.18
N THR A 615 12.96 -11.90 20.33
CA THR A 615 14.07 -11.75 19.38
C THR A 615 13.64 -11.34 17.97
N ASN A 616 12.33 -11.37 17.66
CA ASN A 616 11.79 -10.77 16.45
C ASN A 616 10.52 -10.01 16.76
N LEU A 617 10.71 -8.78 17.21
CA LEU A 617 9.62 -7.93 17.61
C LEU A 617 8.86 -7.41 16.38
N PRO A 618 7.53 -7.24 16.47
CA PRO A 618 6.76 -6.59 15.41
C PRO A 618 7.34 -5.22 15.04
N TYR A 619 7.13 -4.82 13.78
CA TYR A 619 7.54 -3.48 13.34
C TYR A 619 6.97 -2.39 14.25
N GLY A 620 7.82 -1.47 14.70
CA GLY A 620 7.42 -0.35 15.55
C GLY A 620 7.12 -0.72 17.01
N PHE A 621 7.34 -1.98 17.42
CA PHE A 621 7.19 -2.38 18.82
C PHE A 621 8.33 -1.80 19.68
N THR A 622 7.99 -1.15 20.79
CA THR A 622 8.95 -0.54 21.73
C THR A 622 8.68 -1.03 23.16
N PRO A 623 9.65 -0.88 24.10
CA PRO A 623 9.44 -1.30 25.49
C PRO A 623 8.24 -0.63 26.17
N PHE A 624 7.87 0.60 25.77
CA PHE A 624 6.69 1.30 26.28
C PHE A 624 5.42 0.47 26.17
N TYR A 625 5.17 -0.19 25.03
CA TYR A 625 3.94 -0.98 24.84
C TYR A 625 3.89 -2.21 25.75
N ALA A 626 5.03 -2.84 26.00
CA ALA A 626 5.14 -3.92 26.98
C ALA A 626 4.90 -3.39 28.41
N ALA A 627 5.50 -2.27 28.78
CA ALA A 627 5.27 -1.65 30.09
C ALA A 627 3.79 -1.24 30.26
N LEU A 628 3.14 -0.69 29.21
CA LEU A 628 1.73 -0.31 29.23
C LEU A 628 0.83 -1.54 29.44
N ALA A 629 1.10 -2.65 28.74
CA ALA A 629 0.37 -3.89 28.98
C ALA A 629 0.54 -4.41 30.41
N TYR A 630 1.74 -4.29 31.01
CA TYR A 630 1.92 -4.59 32.42
C TYR A 630 1.05 -3.70 33.31
N LYS A 631 1.08 -2.39 33.10
CA LYS A 631 0.29 -1.43 33.85
C LYS A 631 -1.21 -1.70 33.79
N LEU A 632 -1.71 -2.10 32.62
CA LEU A 632 -3.13 -2.39 32.38
C LEU A 632 -3.60 -3.72 32.97
N THR A 633 -2.70 -4.68 33.17
CA THR A 633 -3.08 -6.08 33.49
C THR A 633 -2.48 -6.64 34.77
N GLY A 634 -1.39 -6.06 35.26
CA GLY A 634 -0.56 -6.60 36.34
C GLY A 634 0.24 -7.86 35.97
N ASN A 635 0.25 -8.28 34.69
CA ASN A 635 0.90 -9.53 34.29
C ASN A 635 2.40 -9.36 34.06
N THR A 636 3.20 -9.91 34.97
CA THR A 636 4.67 -9.73 35.03
C THR A 636 5.44 -10.14 33.78
N LYS A 637 4.86 -10.97 32.88
CA LYS A 637 5.49 -11.31 31.59
C LYS A 637 5.76 -10.08 30.72
N TYR A 638 4.85 -9.10 30.76
CA TYR A 638 5.00 -7.87 29.99
C TYR A 638 6.09 -6.98 30.57
N ALA A 639 6.14 -6.87 31.91
CA ALA A 639 7.20 -6.17 32.62
C ALA A 639 8.58 -6.77 32.31
N ASN A 640 8.71 -8.10 32.34
CA ASN A 640 9.96 -8.79 32.02
C ASN A 640 10.42 -8.50 30.59
N LEU A 641 9.51 -8.50 29.61
CA LEU A 641 9.84 -8.14 28.23
C LEU A 641 10.35 -6.70 28.15
N ALA A 642 9.60 -5.74 28.70
CA ALA A 642 9.98 -4.33 28.72
C ALA A 642 11.38 -4.13 29.32
N VAL A 643 11.62 -4.74 30.48
CA VAL A 643 12.91 -4.72 31.19
C VAL A 643 14.05 -5.27 30.33
N SER A 644 13.83 -6.41 29.66
CA SER A 644 14.86 -7.03 28.81
C SER A 644 15.21 -6.18 27.60
N MET A 645 14.22 -5.55 26.97
CA MET A 645 14.42 -4.71 25.78
C MET A 645 15.15 -3.42 26.12
N VAL A 646 14.80 -2.79 27.25
CA VAL A 646 15.53 -1.62 27.76
C VAL A 646 16.97 -2.00 28.09
N ASP A 647 17.19 -3.10 28.80
CA ASP A 647 18.53 -3.56 29.17
C ASP A 647 19.43 -3.79 27.93
N ALA A 648 18.88 -4.46 26.91
CA ALA A 648 19.57 -4.70 25.66
C ALA A 648 19.94 -3.38 24.94
N SER A 649 19.02 -2.42 24.91
CA SER A 649 19.24 -1.12 24.28
C SER A 649 20.33 -0.31 24.99
N VAL A 650 20.32 -0.27 26.32
CA VAL A 650 21.32 0.46 27.11
C VAL A 650 22.71 -0.16 26.93
N LYS A 651 22.81 -1.50 26.89
CA LYS A 651 24.07 -2.21 26.61
C LYS A 651 24.55 -1.99 25.18
N ALA A 652 23.65 -1.95 24.21
CA ALA A 652 23.99 -1.66 22.81
C ALA A 652 24.55 -0.23 22.69
N ALA A 653 23.95 0.76 23.35
CA ALA A 653 24.45 2.12 23.39
C ALA A 653 25.87 2.22 23.99
N GLN A 654 26.13 1.49 25.07
CA GLN A 654 27.47 1.38 25.66
C GLN A 654 28.48 0.78 24.68
N THR A 655 28.09 -0.30 24.01
CA THR A 655 28.94 -0.98 23.02
C THR A 655 29.25 -0.09 21.83
N ALA A 656 28.25 0.59 21.28
CA ALA A 656 28.41 1.54 20.18
C ALA A 656 29.41 2.65 20.54
N ALA A 657 29.22 3.29 21.70
CA ALA A 657 30.12 4.34 22.16
C ALA A 657 31.55 3.83 22.37
N GLN A 658 31.73 2.64 22.94
CA GLN A 658 33.06 2.00 23.09
C GLN A 658 33.75 1.74 21.74
N ASN A 659 32.97 1.40 20.71
CA ASN A 659 33.45 1.20 19.35
C ASN A 659 33.63 2.51 18.56
N GLY A 660 33.35 3.66 19.17
CA GLY A 660 33.47 4.96 18.52
C GLY A 660 32.34 5.29 17.54
N THR A 661 31.21 4.59 17.63
CA THR A 661 30.00 4.88 16.84
C THR A 661 28.93 5.51 17.72
N GLU A 662 28.10 6.39 17.13
CA GLU A 662 27.00 7.00 17.88
C GLU A 662 25.99 5.92 18.32
N PRO A 663 25.43 6.02 19.53
CA PRO A 663 24.32 5.17 19.94
C PRO A 663 23.04 5.46 19.14
N ASP A 664 22.24 4.43 18.89
CA ASP A 664 20.98 4.51 18.13
C ASP A 664 19.98 5.56 18.67
N ILE A 665 19.97 5.87 19.97
CA ILE A 665 19.11 6.95 20.53
C ILE A 665 19.49 8.36 20.01
N ALA A 666 20.72 8.55 19.54
CA ALA A 666 21.19 9.78 18.92
C ALA A 666 20.88 9.85 17.41
N PHE A 667 20.43 8.74 16.81
CA PHE A 667 20.16 8.63 15.38
C PHE A 667 19.24 9.75 14.87
N ASN A 668 19.55 10.22 13.66
CA ASN A 668 18.83 11.31 13.00
C ASN A 668 18.62 12.49 13.96
N SER A 669 19.71 13.04 14.50
CA SER A 669 19.70 14.21 15.39
C SER A 669 18.70 14.09 16.54
N TYR A 670 18.66 12.91 17.18
CA TYR A 670 17.76 12.63 18.31
C TYR A 670 16.25 12.70 17.99
N LEU A 671 15.81 12.65 16.71
CA LEU A 671 14.39 12.72 16.34
C LEU A 671 13.50 11.74 17.14
N TYR A 672 14.03 10.56 17.45
CA TYR A 672 13.30 9.48 18.11
C TYR A 672 13.61 9.34 19.60
N VAL A 673 14.23 10.34 20.23
CA VAL A 673 14.61 10.31 21.65
C VAL A 673 13.40 10.19 22.60
N PHE A 674 12.20 10.57 22.13
CA PHE A 674 10.94 10.39 22.86
C PHE A 674 10.14 9.15 22.47
N PRO A 675 9.61 8.97 21.25
CA PRO A 675 8.72 7.84 21.01
C PRO A 675 9.48 6.52 20.73
N GLY A 676 10.78 6.59 20.44
CA GLY A 676 11.61 5.45 20.02
C GLY A 676 11.36 5.02 18.58
N ILE A 677 12.32 4.29 18.00
CA ILE A 677 12.13 3.54 16.75
C ILE A 677 13.02 2.28 16.72
N ARG A 678 12.44 1.19 16.19
CA ARG A 678 12.94 -0.15 15.75
C ARG A 678 14.09 -0.87 16.49
N LEU A 679 15.02 -0.21 17.17
CA LEU A 679 16.23 -0.84 17.75
C LEU A 679 16.74 -0.22 19.06
N ALA A 680 16.24 0.96 19.47
CA ALA A 680 16.65 1.60 20.71
C ALA A 680 15.49 1.99 21.61
N ALA A 681 15.62 1.67 22.91
CA ALA A 681 14.77 2.23 23.94
C ALA A 681 14.98 3.76 24.04
N SER A 682 13.91 4.49 23.78
CA SER A 682 13.80 5.93 23.99
C SER A 682 13.69 6.31 25.46
N VAL A 683 13.79 7.60 25.79
CA VAL A 683 13.60 8.06 27.17
C VAL A 683 12.19 7.73 27.69
N ARG A 684 11.15 7.81 26.84
CA ARG A 684 9.79 7.38 27.20
C ARG A 684 9.76 5.89 27.56
N ASP A 685 10.36 5.05 26.72
CA ASP A 685 10.40 3.61 26.92
C ASP A 685 11.07 3.23 28.24
N VAL A 686 12.24 3.81 28.52
CA VAL A 686 13.01 3.50 29.74
C VAL A 686 12.27 4.01 30.99
N THR A 687 11.76 5.24 30.98
CA THR A 687 11.10 5.83 32.15
C THR A 687 9.79 5.14 32.51
N PHE A 688 8.92 4.84 31.55
CA PHE A 688 7.69 4.09 31.84
C PHE A 688 7.96 2.63 32.22
N THR A 689 9.02 2.01 31.68
CA THR A 689 9.46 0.68 32.15
C THR A 689 9.89 0.75 33.61
N MET A 690 10.71 1.73 34.01
CA MET A 690 11.12 1.86 35.41
C MET A 690 9.97 2.26 36.34
N GLN A 691 9.02 3.07 35.87
CA GLN A 691 7.87 3.51 36.66
C GLN A 691 6.87 2.38 36.89
N TRP A 692 6.48 1.69 35.81
CA TRP A 692 5.43 0.69 35.89
C TRP A 692 5.98 -0.67 36.29
N CYS A 693 7.21 -1.02 35.92
CA CYS A 693 7.80 -2.35 36.13
C CYS A 693 8.86 -2.37 37.25
N ASP A 694 8.82 -1.43 38.19
CA ASP A 694 9.87 -1.22 39.21
C ASP A 694 10.26 -2.51 39.96
N ALA A 695 9.29 -3.37 40.28
CA ALA A 695 9.53 -4.64 40.99
C ALA A 695 10.37 -5.66 40.18
N GLN A 696 10.57 -5.44 38.88
CA GLN A 696 11.31 -6.30 37.95
C GLN A 696 12.64 -5.67 37.53
N VAL A 697 12.88 -4.40 37.88
CA VAL A 697 14.12 -3.69 37.59
C VAL A 697 15.08 -3.87 38.76
N SER A 698 16.22 -4.52 38.52
CA SER A 698 17.27 -4.62 39.54
C SER A 698 17.89 -3.24 39.86
N SER A 699 18.51 -3.11 41.03
CA SER A 699 19.19 -1.86 41.42
C SER A 699 20.30 -1.44 40.43
N THR A 700 21.03 -2.42 39.87
CA THR A 700 22.06 -2.17 38.84
C THR A 700 21.42 -1.66 37.55
N GLN A 701 20.41 -2.36 37.03
CA GLN A 701 19.68 -1.92 35.83
C GLN A 701 19.12 -0.52 36.02
N LYS A 702 18.47 -0.26 37.15
CA LYS A 702 17.92 1.06 37.48
C LYS A 702 19.01 2.14 37.42
N THR A 703 20.18 1.89 38.01
CA THR A 703 21.31 2.83 38.00
C THR A 703 21.84 3.08 36.58
N ASP A 704 22.03 2.01 35.79
CA ASP A 704 22.54 2.10 34.42
C ASP A 704 21.57 2.84 33.50
N TRP A 705 20.28 2.55 33.62
CA TRP A 705 19.23 3.15 32.82
C TRP A 705 18.96 4.61 33.18
N GLN A 706 19.03 4.95 34.48
CA GLN A 706 19.00 6.34 34.93
C GLN A 706 20.19 7.13 34.35
N SER A 707 21.38 6.54 34.35
CA SER A 707 22.58 7.16 33.76
C SER A 707 22.43 7.34 32.25
N TYR A 708 21.87 6.35 31.55
CA TYR A 708 21.57 6.43 30.12
C TYR A 708 20.58 7.54 29.77
N CYS A 709 19.45 7.65 30.48
CA CYS A 709 18.47 8.72 30.28
C CYS A 709 19.05 10.10 30.61
N ALA A 710 19.76 10.23 31.75
CA ALA A 710 20.40 11.48 32.13
C ALA A 710 21.42 11.93 31.06
N GLN A 711 22.22 11.01 30.52
CA GLN A 711 23.18 11.31 29.46
C GLN A 711 22.49 11.70 28.15
N ALA A 712 21.40 11.01 27.77
CA ALA A 712 20.61 11.36 26.58
C ALA A 712 20.08 12.80 26.67
N ILE A 713 19.44 13.15 27.80
CA ILE A 713 18.90 14.49 28.03
C ILE A 713 20.01 15.54 28.13
N TYR A 714 21.13 15.22 28.77
CA TYR A 714 22.28 16.12 28.81
C TYR A 714 22.82 16.40 27.40
N ASN A 715 23.06 15.36 26.60
CA ASN A 715 23.59 15.49 25.23
C ASN A 715 22.63 16.23 24.30
N LEU A 716 21.33 16.05 24.51
CA LEU A 716 20.28 16.75 23.77
C LEU A 716 20.37 18.27 23.98
N TRP A 717 20.58 18.72 25.22
CA TRP A 717 20.61 20.15 25.55
C TRP A 717 22.03 20.76 25.61
N ASN A 718 23.07 19.95 25.47
CA ASN A 718 24.48 20.36 25.44
C ASN A 718 25.16 19.77 24.20
N CYS A 719 24.61 20.10 23.02
CA CYS A 719 24.89 19.42 21.75
C CYS A 719 26.38 19.46 21.35
N ASP A 720 27.07 20.56 21.62
CA ASP A 720 28.50 20.77 21.35
C ASP A 720 29.43 19.96 22.29
N LYS A 721 28.88 19.52 23.43
CA LYS A 721 29.57 18.75 24.47
C LYS A 721 28.97 17.37 24.63
N ALA A 722 28.16 16.91 23.67
CA ALA A 722 27.52 15.62 23.76
C ALA A 722 28.58 14.52 23.85
N THR A 723 28.43 13.66 24.86
CA THR A 723 29.32 12.52 25.08
C THR A 723 28.53 11.28 25.42
N TRP A 724 28.98 10.13 24.93
CA TRP A 724 28.46 8.84 25.34
C TRP A 724 29.58 8.03 25.98
N TYR A 725 29.42 7.63 27.24
CA TYR A 725 30.40 6.85 28.00
C TYR A 725 31.83 7.42 27.93
N GLY A 726 31.95 8.74 28.03
CA GLY A 726 33.21 9.48 27.98
C GLY A 726 33.79 9.73 26.58
N LYS A 727 33.10 9.31 25.52
CA LYS A 727 33.49 9.55 24.12
C LYS A 727 32.70 10.71 23.52
N PRO A 728 33.33 11.66 22.80
CA PRO A 728 32.64 12.81 22.22
C PRO A 728 31.83 12.44 20.97
N PHE A 729 30.58 12.90 20.92
CA PHE A 729 29.66 12.80 19.79
C PHE A 729 28.86 14.11 19.62
N PRO A 730 29.53 15.24 19.38
CA PRO A 730 28.85 16.52 19.22
C PRO A 730 27.94 16.53 18.00
N TRP A 731 26.84 17.26 18.08
CA TRP A 731 25.89 17.43 16.99
C TRP A 731 25.40 18.88 16.92
N SER A 732 24.71 19.26 15.84
CA SER A 732 24.44 20.67 15.53
C SER A 732 23.43 21.34 16.47
N GLY A 733 22.55 20.59 17.13
CA GLY A 733 21.54 21.15 18.04
C GLY A 733 20.49 22.03 17.35
N TRP A 734 20.36 21.94 16.03
CA TRP A 734 19.68 22.94 15.20
C TRP A 734 18.19 23.16 15.57
N SER A 735 17.47 22.13 16.02
CA SER A 735 16.05 22.20 16.39
C SER A 735 15.80 22.48 17.90
N THR A 736 16.84 22.54 18.73
CA THR A 736 16.68 22.69 20.20
C THR A 736 15.99 23.98 20.64
N ASN A 737 15.93 25.01 19.77
CA ASN A 737 15.27 26.27 20.07
C ASN A 737 14.18 26.66 19.05
N ASP A 738 13.75 25.72 18.20
CA ASP A 738 12.64 25.94 17.26
C ASP A 738 11.36 25.25 17.74
N PRO A 739 10.41 25.97 18.37
CA PRO A 739 9.16 25.38 18.85
C PRO A 739 8.18 24.98 17.73
N GLY A 740 8.44 25.34 16.47
CA GLY A 740 7.66 24.92 15.31
C GLY A 740 8.08 23.60 14.71
N ASP A 741 9.35 23.23 14.94
CA ASP A 741 10.00 22.10 14.31
C ASP A 741 9.55 20.74 14.86
N ASN A 742 9.42 19.74 13.99
CA ASN A 742 8.94 18.42 14.36
C ASN A 742 9.88 17.64 15.31
N TYR A 743 11.20 17.90 15.29
CA TYR A 743 12.15 17.27 16.21
C TYR A 743 12.00 17.83 17.62
N HIS A 744 11.66 19.11 17.74
CA HIS A 744 11.51 19.79 19.03
C HIS A 744 10.48 19.11 19.92
N TYR A 745 9.39 18.61 19.35
CA TYR A 745 8.35 17.89 20.11
C TYR A 745 8.89 16.63 20.78
N SER A 746 9.75 15.86 20.09
CA SER A 746 10.44 14.72 20.68
C SER A 746 11.41 15.13 21.79
N PHE A 747 12.08 16.27 21.64
CA PHE A 747 13.02 16.76 22.66
C PHE A 747 12.30 17.11 23.96
N LEU A 748 11.15 17.77 23.83
CA LEU A 748 10.29 18.13 24.96
C LEU A 748 9.67 16.90 25.62
N GLY A 749 9.15 15.95 24.83
CA GLY A 749 8.57 14.71 25.36
C GLY A 749 9.58 13.90 26.17
N ALA A 750 10.79 13.71 25.65
CA ALA A 750 11.86 12.98 26.35
C ALA A 750 12.27 13.69 27.64
N THR A 751 12.45 15.01 27.58
CA THR A 751 12.83 15.81 28.75
C THR A 751 11.74 15.79 29.82
N ALA A 752 10.47 15.90 29.42
CA ALA A 752 9.33 15.81 30.32
C ALA A 752 9.26 14.45 31.02
N CYS A 753 9.35 13.35 30.27
CA CYS A 753 9.34 12.00 30.84
C CYS A 753 10.47 11.80 31.86
N TRP A 754 11.69 12.23 31.53
CA TRP A 754 12.82 12.09 32.45
C TRP A 754 12.70 13.00 33.69
N ALA A 755 12.27 14.25 33.53
CA ALA A 755 12.08 15.18 34.63
C ALA A 755 11.01 14.68 35.63
N LEU A 756 9.88 14.18 35.10
CA LEU A 756 8.78 13.64 35.90
C LEU A 756 9.16 12.34 36.63
N TYR A 757 9.87 11.44 35.95
CA TYR A 757 10.32 10.18 36.55
C TYR A 757 11.40 10.40 37.61
N SER A 758 12.44 11.18 37.29
CA SER A 758 13.59 11.39 38.18
C SER A 758 13.27 12.32 39.36
N GLY A 759 12.24 13.16 39.23
CA GLY A 759 11.98 14.25 40.17
C GLY A 759 13.08 15.32 40.17
N ASP A 760 13.91 15.39 39.12
CA ASP A 760 14.97 16.40 39.01
C ASP A 760 14.34 17.79 38.94
N LYS A 761 14.46 18.52 40.05
CA LYS A 761 13.90 19.87 40.17
C LYS A 761 14.49 20.83 39.15
N THR A 762 15.76 20.68 38.75
CA THR A 762 16.39 21.54 37.75
C THR A 762 15.73 21.35 36.40
N LEU A 763 15.46 20.10 35.99
CA LEU A 763 14.76 19.82 34.75
C LEU A 763 13.28 20.21 34.80
N LEU A 764 12.59 19.98 35.92
CA LEU A 764 11.21 20.43 36.10
C LEU A 764 11.10 21.96 36.05
N ASP A 765 12.02 22.67 36.72
CA ASP A 765 12.10 24.13 36.66
C ASP A 765 12.44 24.60 35.25
N PHE A 766 13.35 23.93 34.54
CA PHE A 766 13.69 24.22 33.14
C PHE A 766 12.49 24.05 32.21
N MET A 767 11.71 22.98 32.36
CA MET A 767 10.47 22.79 31.59
C MET A 767 9.46 23.90 31.88
N ASN A 768 9.23 24.23 33.16
CA ASN A 768 8.22 25.21 33.57
C ASN A 768 8.62 26.67 33.29
N SER A 769 9.90 27.01 33.39
CA SER A 769 10.38 28.40 33.28
C SER A 769 10.93 28.76 31.91
N ASP A 770 11.35 27.78 31.10
CA ASP A 770 11.92 28.03 29.78
C ASP A 770 11.16 27.32 28.66
N ARG A 771 11.07 25.98 28.69
CA ARG A 771 10.62 25.21 27.53
C ARG A 771 9.12 25.30 27.26
N TRP A 772 8.27 25.08 28.26
CA TRP A 772 6.81 25.24 28.09
C TRP A 772 6.41 26.67 27.72
N PRO A 773 6.93 27.73 28.38
CA PRO A 773 6.61 29.09 27.97
C PRO A 773 6.95 29.40 26.50
N LYS A 774 8.12 28.96 26.01
CA LYS A 774 8.52 29.17 24.60
C LYS A 774 7.59 28.45 23.63
N LEU A 775 7.32 27.16 23.87
CA LEU A 775 6.42 26.36 23.04
C LEU A 775 5.00 26.97 23.04
N LEU A 776 4.43 27.23 24.22
CA LEU A 776 3.06 27.73 24.34
C LEU A 776 2.92 29.14 23.75
N SER A 777 3.96 29.98 23.85
CA SER A 777 3.99 31.29 23.19
C SER A 777 3.98 31.14 21.66
N TYR A 778 4.70 30.18 21.10
CA TYR A 778 4.67 29.90 19.67
C TYR A 778 3.30 29.35 19.23
N MET A 779 2.76 28.36 19.95
CA MET A 779 1.46 27.75 19.65
C MET A 779 0.31 28.76 19.76
N ALA A 780 0.42 29.77 20.63
CA ALA A 780 -0.52 30.87 20.70
C ALA A 780 -0.55 31.75 19.43
N THR A 781 0.49 31.70 18.58
CA THR A 781 0.51 32.39 17.27
C THR A 781 -0.23 31.61 16.17
N ILE A 782 -0.59 30.35 16.46
CA ILE A 782 -1.32 29.47 15.54
C ILE A 782 -2.60 28.91 16.20
N PRO A 783 -3.48 29.78 16.74
CA PRO A 783 -4.57 29.36 17.62
C PRO A 783 -5.63 28.49 16.91
N GLU A 784 -5.71 28.51 15.59
CA GLU A 784 -6.64 27.69 14.81
C GLU A 784 -6.14 26.25 14.57
N GLY A 785 -4.99 25.87 15.12
CA GLY A 785 -4.41 24.54 14.96
C GLY A 785 -3.61 24.36 13.67
N GLY A 786 -3.20 23.12 13.40
CA GLY A 786 -2.33 22.78 12.26
C GLY A 786 -0.86 23.13 12.50
N SER A 787 -0.04 23.06 11.46
CA SER A 787 1.40 23.34 11.53
C SER A 787 1.88 24.20 10.35
N ARG A 788 2.86 25.08 10.60
CA ARG A 788 3.60 25.82 9.56
C ARG A 788 4.56 24.93 8.76
N GLU A 789 4.85 23.73 9.26
CA GLU A 789 5.56 22.65 8.55
C GLU A 789 4.68 21.96 7.48
N GLY A 790 3.42 22.40 7.32
CA GLY A 790 2.47 21.79 6.41
C GLY A 790 1.80 20.53 6.97
N THR A 791 1.09 19.82 6.10
CA THR A 791 0.28 18.64 6.46
C THR A 791 1.07 17.34 6.43
N GLY A 792 2.23 17.28 5.77
CA GLY A 792 3.04 16.05 5.78
C GLY A 792 3.97 15.95 6.99
N TYR A 793 4.34 17.07 7.63
CA TYR A 793 5.09 17.04 8.90
C TYR A 793 4.28 17.51 10.11
N GLY A 794 3.15 18.19 9.89
CA GLY A 794 2.24 18.61 10.97
C GLY A 794 1.59 17.47 11.75
N PHE A 795 1.55 16.23 11.23
CA PHE A 795 1.06 15.11 12.02
C PHE A 795 1.97 14.78 13.23
N SER A 796 3.21 15.27 13.23
CA SER A 796 4.15 15.11 14.36
C SER A 796 3.62 15.68 15.67
N HIS A 797 2.62 16.57 15.63
CA HIS A 797 1.88 17.02 16.81
C HIS A 797 1.22 15.88 17.59
N MET A 798 1.08 14.67 17.03
CA MET A 798 0.70 13.49 17.80
C MET A 798 1.61 13.26 19.02
N TYR A 799 2.93 13.46 18.87
CA TYR A 799 3.88 13.32 19.98
C TYR A 799 3.79 14.49 20.96
N LEU A 800 3.51 15.69 20.45
CA LEU A 800 3.31 16.85 21.30
C LEU A 800 2.06 16.69 22.17
N PHE A 801 0.95 16.24 21.59
CA PHE A 801 -0.31 16.08 22.30
C PHE A 801 -0.24 14.92 23.29
N GLU A 802 0.43 13.83 22.94
CA GLU A 802 0.77 12.77 23.90
C GLU A 802 1.57 13.35 25.10
N THR A 803 2.57 14.19 24.82
CA THR A 803 3.38 14.85 25.87
C THR A 803 2.52 15.74 26.78
N TYR A 804 1.55 16.47 26.24
CA TYR A 804 0.58 17.23 27.04
C TYR A 804 -0.25 16.31 27.94
N GLY A 805 -0.71 15.18 27.41
CA GLY A 805 -1.44 14.17 28.17
C GLY A 805 -0.62 13.59 29.33
N ILE A 806 0.65 13.24 29.08
CA ILE A 806 1.59 12.76 30.11
C ILE A 806 1.79 13.82 31.19
N TRP A 807 2.02 15.08 30.81
CA TRP A 807 2.24 16.16 31.75
C TRP A 807 1.00 16.42 32.63
N LEU A 808 -0.19 16.47 32.02
CA LEU A 808 -1.46 16.61 32.73
C LEU A 808 -1.69 15.45 33.70
N ALA A 809 -1.53 14.21 33.24
CA ALA A 809 -1.72 13.02 34.08
C ALA A 809 -0.75 12.99 35.26
N SER A 810 0.49 13.45 35.07
CA SER A 810 1.55 13.37 36.09
C SER A 810 1.51 14.52 37.10
N THR A 811 1.10 15.72 36.67
CA THR A 811 1.21 16.95 37.49
C THR A 811 -0.15 17.55 37.87
N GLY A 812 -1.22 17.14 37.19
CA GLY A 812 -2.52 17.82 37.24
C GLY A 812 -2.56 19.17 36.53
N ASN A 813 -1.46 19.61 35.91
CA ASN A 813 -1.36 20.89 35.21
C ASN A 813 -1.71 20.73 33.72
N ASP A 814 -2.83 21.30 33.30
CA ASP A 814 -3.27 21.32 31.90
C ASP A 814 -2.59 22.45 31.13
N ILE A 815 -1.35 22.21 30.68
CA ILE A 815 -0.57 23.22 29.95
C ILE A 815 -1.10 23.51 28.55
N GLN A 816 -1.78 22.55 27.90
CA GLN A 816 -2.30 22.78 26.55
C GLN A 816 -3.46 23.78 26.55
N SER A 817 -4.21 23.86 27.65
CA SER A 817 -5.32 24.81 27.80
C SER A 817 -4.92 26.29 27.76
N ALA A 818 -3.62 26.60 27.87
CA ALA A 818 -3.08 27.95 27.79
C ALA A 818 -3.37 28.65 26.45
N ASN A 819 -3.62 27.88 25.39
CA ASN A 819 -4.04 28.39 24.09
C ASN A 819 -4.95 27.37 23.37
N PRO A 820 -5.65 27.74 22.29
CA PRO A 820 -6.63 26.85 21.67
C PRO A 820 -6.06 25.90 20.60
N HIS A 821 -4.74 25.89 20.34
CA HIS A 821 -4.12 25.16 19.22
C HIS A 821 -4.46 23.66 19.19
N CYS A 822 -4.27 22.96 20.32
CA CYS A 822 -4.52 21.53 20.40
C CYS A 822 -5.99 21.20 20.10
N ARG A 823 -6.92 21.90 20.76
CA ARG A 823 -8.36 21.75 20.54
C ARG A 823 -8.78 22.08 19.10
N ASN A 824 -8.23 23.13 18.52
CA ASN A 824 -8.62 23.61 17.19
C ASN A 824 -7.96 22.79 16.06
N SER A 825 -6.87 22.08 16.35
CA SER A 825 -6.26 21.12 15.42
C SER A 825 -7.23 20.00 15.01
N ILE A 826 -8.25 19.68 15.83
CA ILE A 826 -9.33 18.77 15.44
C ILE A 826 -10.03 19.28 14.17
N LEU A 827 -10.49 20.53 14.18
CA LEU A 827 -11.20 21.10 13.02
C LEU A 827 -10.26 21.31 11.84
N TYR A 828 -9.01 21.72 12.08
CA TYR A 828 -8.00 21.82 11.03
C TYR A 828 -7.91 20.53 10.20
N TRP A 829 -7.70 19.38 10.86
CA TRP A 829 -7.52 18.10 10.16
C TRP A 829 -8.81 17.56 9.54
N VAL A 830 -9.95 17.78 10.19
CA VAL A 830 -11.26 17.46 9.62
C VAL A 830 -11.49 18.23 8.31
N HIS A 831 -11.16 19.52 8.27
CA HIS A 831 -11.33 20.35 7.09
C HIS A 831 -10.24 20.16 6.03
N ALA A 832 -9.03 19.73 6.41
CA ALA A 832 -7.96 19.39 5.49
C ALA A 832 -8.19 18.05 4.74
N THR A 833 -9.13 17.22 5.18
CA THR A 833 -9.45 15.92 4.57
C THR A 833 -10.27 16.09 3.28
N SER A 834 -9.91 15.39 2.21
CA SER A 834 -10.64 15.39 0.94
C SER A 834 -12.09 14.93 1.12
N PRO A 835 -13.03 15.34 0.23
CA PRO A 835 -14.44 14.96 0.33
C PRO A 835 -14.69 13.45 0.43
N ASP A 836 -13.89 12.62 -0.24
CA ASP A 836 -14.00 11.16 -0.22
C ASP A 836 -13.30 10.48 0.98
N GLY A 837 -12.64 11.27 1.84
CA GLY A 837 -11.94 10.78 3.03
C GLY A 837 -10.60 10.09 2.77
N LYS A 838 -10.11 10.06 1.52
CA LYS A 838 -8.90 9.29 1.17
C LYS A 838 -7.60 10.08 1.29
N PHE A 839 -7.65 11.39 1.08
CA PHE A 839 -6.47 12.26 1.02
C PHE A 839 -6.58 13.40 2.03
N LYS A 840 -5.44 14.00 2.35
CA LYS A 840 -5.36 15.32 2.98
C LYS A 840 -4.91 16.35 1.94
N ALA A 841 -5.22 17.62 2.16
CA ALA A 841 -4.62 18.71 1.40
C ALA A 841 -3.09 18.58 1.48
N ALA A 842 -2.41 18.59 0.33
CA ALA A 842 -0.97 18.41 0.24
C ALA A 842 -0.27 19.76 0.39
N ILE A 843 0.10 20.10 1.63
CA ILE A 843 0.71 21.38 1.97
C ILE A 843 2.07 21.08 2.59
N GLY A 844 3.13 21.69 2.08
CA GLY A 844 4.49 21.38 2.49
C GLY A 844 4.94 19.99 2.02
N ASP A 845 6.07 19.53 2.55
CA ASP A 845 6.63 18.23 2.21
C ASP A 845 5.67 17.08 2.55
N GLN A 846 5.61 16.06 1.69
CA GLN A 846 4.83 14.82 1.79
C GLN A 846 5.76 13.60 1.68
N ALA A 847 6.88 13.63 2.42
CA ALA A 847 7.98 12.69 2.29
C ALA A 847 7.52 11.21 2.35
N GLY A 848 7.89 10.44 1.32
CA GLY A 848 7.63 9.01 1.21
C GLY A 848 6.18 8.63 0.86
N MET A 849 5.24 9.59 0.85
CA MET A 849 3.83 9.40 0.48
C MET A 849 3.31 10.64 -0.26
N PRO A 850 3.86 10.94 -1.46
CA PRO A 850 3.64 12.21 -2.15
C PRO A 850 2.15 12.50 -2.42
N GLU A 851 1.33 11.48 -2.64
CA GLU A 851 -0.12 11.61 -2.90
C GLU A 851 -0.91 12.14 -1.69
N ALA A 852 -0.25 12.26 -0.54
CA ALA A 852 -0.82 12.73 0.73
C ALA A 852 -2.07 11.95 1.18
N PRO A 853 -2.01 10.61 1.34
CA PRO A 853 -3.13 9.82 1.85
C PRO A 853 -3.43 10.10 3.33
N ILE A 854 -4.65 9.76 3.77
CA ILE A 854 -5.02 9.72 5.19
C ILE A 854 -4.46 8.44 5.84
N TYR A 855 -3.46 8.63 6.71
CA TYR A 855 -2.82 7.56 7.48
C TYR A 855 -3.15 7.65 8.99
N ASP A 856 -2.76 6.63 9.75
CA ASP A 856 -3.07 6.47 11.18
C ASP A 856 -2.59 7.65 12.03
N TYR A 857 -1.48 8.30 11.68
CA TYR A 857 -0.93 9.43 12.44
C TYR A 857 -1.91 10.60 12.61
N ILE A 858 -2.74 10.88 11.59
CA ILE A 858 -3.77 11.91 11.68
C ILE A 858 -4.82 11.52 12.73
N ARG A 859 -5.19 10.23 12.77
CA ARG A 859 -6.13 9.71 13.77
C ARG A 859 -5.53 9.75 15.18
N ILE A 860 -4.25 9.43 15.37
CA ILE A 860 -3.60 9.53 16.69
C ILE A 860 -3.69 10.97 17.19
N LEU A 861 -3.27 11.92 16.36
CA LEU A 861 -3.32 13.34 16.67
C LEU A 861 -4.74 13.78 17.06
N ILE A 862 -5.76 13.41 16.27
CA ILE A 862 -7.15 13.75 16.57
C ILE A 862 -7.63 13.10 17.87
N ASN A 863 -7.30 11.83 18.11
CA ASN A 863 -7.69 11.11 19.33
C ASN A 863 -7.06 11.74 20.58
N GLU A 864 -5.77 12.10 20.54
CA GLU A 864 -5.09 12.79 21.63
C GLU A 864 -5.74 14.15 21.90
N ALA A 865 -6.02 14.92 20.84
CA ALA A 865 -6.68 16.21 20.96
C ALA A 865 -8.10 16.10 21.55
N ILE A 866 -8.87 15.07 21.16
CA ILE A 866 -10.19 14.78 21.74
C ILE A 866 -10.04 14.37 23.20
N ASN A 867 -9.10 13.49 23.54
CA ASN A 867 -8.90 13.03 24.90
C ASN A 867 -8.57 14.20 25.85
N LEU A 868 -7.73 15.13 25.40
CA LEU A 868 -7.41 16.36 26.13
C LEU A 868 -8.56 17.39 26.18
N ASN A 869 -9.48 17.35 25.20
CA ASN A 869 -10.52 18.36 25.02
C ASN A 869 -11.92 17.75 24.82
N SER A 870 -12.25 16.70 25.59
CA SER A 870 -13.40 15.83 25.35
C SER A 870 -14.76 16.53 25.45
N SER A 871 -14.83 17.61 26.24
CA SER A 871 -16.00 18.48 26.43
C SER A 871 -16.08 19.64 25.44
N SER A 872 -15.09 19.81 24.56
CA SER A 872 -15.08 20.91 23.60
C SER A 872 -16.13 20.74 22.50
N GLY A 873 -16.58 21.87 21.93
CA GLY A 873 -17.45 21.88 20.76
C GLY A 873 -16.82 21.28 19.49
N ASN A 874 -15.50 21.08 19.47
CA ASN A 874 -14.79 20.49 18.33
C ASN A 874 -14.75 18.96 18.41
N ALA A 875 -14.80 18.38 19.61
CA ALA A 875 -14.71 16.94 19.82
C ALA A 875 -15.78 16.14 19.03
N PRO A 876 -17.05 16.58 18.92
CA PRO A 876 -18.05 15.89 18.09
C PRO A 876 -17.64 15.72 16.62
N ALA A 877 -16.99 16.72 16.02
CA ALA A 877 -16.49 16.67 14.65
C ALA A 877 -15.35 15.65 14.50
N GLY A 878 -14.40 15.66 15.43
CA GLY A 878 -13.31 14.68 15.46
C GLY A 878 -13.81 13.25 15.63
N ARG A 879 -14.80 13.03 16.52
CA ARG A 879 -15.45 11.72 16.68
C ARG A 879 -16.17 11.28 15.42
N TRP A 880 -16.89 12.18 14.75
CA TRP A 880 -17.54 11.87 13.46
C TRP A 880 -16.51 11.47 12.40
N TRP A 881 -15.43 12.24 12.26
CA TRP A 881 -14.33 11.95 11.32
C TRP A 881 -13.71 10.57 11.62
N GLY A 882 -13.40 10.33 12.89
CA GLY A 882 -12.82 9.08 13.36
C GLY A 882 -13.77 7.88 13.24
N GLN A 883 -15.09 8.05 13.28
CA GLN A 883 -16.03 6.94 13.11
C GLN A 883 -16.40 6.68 11.65
N THR A 884 -16.37 7.72 10.81
CA THR A 884 -16.90 7.66 9.43
C THR A 884 -15.79 7.47 8.39
N LEU A 885 -14.70 8.22 8.51
CA LEU A 885 -13.67 8.31 7.46
C LEU A 885 -12.46 7.43 7.78
N LYS A 886 -12.12 7.26 9.06
CA LYS A 886 -10.98 6.43 9.50
C LYS A 886 -11.31 5.67 10.79
N PRO A 887 -12.22 4.66 10.77
CA PRO A 887 -12.79 3.99 11.97
C PRO A 887 -11.79 3.34 12.92
N THR A 888 -10.65 2.86 12.41
CA THR A 888 -9.64 2.13 13.19
C THR A 888 -8.24 2.47 12.71
N MET A 889 -7.25 2.28 13.60
CA MET A 889 -5.85 2.19 13.19
C MET A 889 -5.65 0.97 12.29
N GLN A 890 -4.84 1.10 11.25
CA GLN A 890 -4.50 0.04 10.30
C GLN A 890 -3.16 -0.62 10.63
N SER A 891 -2.23 0.13 11.22
CA SER A 891 -0.90 -0.35 11.58
C SER A 891 -0.83 -0.72 13.06
N THR A 892 -0.30 -1.92 13.33
CA THR A 892 -0.32 -2.56 14.66
C THR A 892 0.38 -1.73 15.73
N PHE A 893 1.48 -1.07 15.38
CA PHE A 893 2.23 -0.18 16.27
C PHE A 893 1.49 1.09 16.69
N ASN A 894 0.30 1.36 16.14
CA ASN A 894 -0.57 2.46 16.55
C ASN A 894 -1.79 2.01 17.36
N PHE A 895 -1.98 0.70 17.60
CA PHE A 895 -3.19 0.17 18.25
C PHE A 895 -3.48 0.75 19.63
N ALA A 896 -2.44 1.11 20.39
CA ALA A 896 -2.61 1.65 21.72
C ALA A 896 -3.47 2.94 21.74
N TYR A 897 -3.36 3.76 20.69
CA TYR A 897 -4.06 5.04 20.59
C TYR A 897 -5.54 4.92 20.20
N ASP A 898 -6.00 3.73 19.80
CA ASP A 898 -7.45 3.45 19.70
C ASP A 898 -8.08 3.21 21.10
N MET A 899 -7.27 3.11 22.16
CA MET A 899 -7.77 3.01 23.54
C MET A 899 -7.93 4.37 24.24
N LEU A 900 -7.50 5.47 23.63
CA LEU A 900 -7.73 6.82 24.16
C LEU A 900 -9.23 7.06 24.33
N ASP A 901 -9.61 7.78 25.38
CA ASP A 901 -11.02 8.07 25.63
C ASP A 901 -11.52 9.14 24.66
N VAL A 902 -12.12 8.67 23.57
CA VAL A 902 -12.82 9.49 22.58
C VAL A 902 -14.34 9.33 22.69
N SER A 903 -14.86 8.84 23.82
CA SER A 903 -16.29 8.64 24.04
C SER A 903 -17.07 9.95 23.96
N GLY A 904 -18.35 9.86 23.61
CA GLY A 904 -19.27 10.99 23.47
C GLY A 904 -19.94 11.06 22.10
N THR A 905 -20.75 12.09 21.90
CA THR A 905 -21.53 12.26 20.67
C THR A 905 -20.64 12.60 19.48
N ALA A 906 -20.79 11.85 18.39
CA ALA A 906 -20.25 12.19 17.08
C ALA A 906 -21.25 13.03 16.28
N SER A 907 -20.78 14.11 15.65
CA SER A 907 -21.62 14.96 14.81
C SER A 907 -20.80 15.51 13.65
N GLN A 908 -21.32 15.36 12.43
CA GLN A 908 -20.73 15.94 11.24
C GLN A 908 -20.69 17.48 11.37
N PRO A 909 -19.58 18.15 11.05
CA PRO A 909 -19.53 19.60 11.08
C PRO A 909 -20.56 20.23 10.14
N THR A 910 -21.16 21.34 10.54
CA THR A 910 -22.03 22.13 9.65
C THR A 910 -21.26 23.16 8.85
N ALA A 911 -20.13 23.65 9.38
CA ALA A 911 -19.24 24.56 8.68
C ALA A 911 -18.67 23.88 7.43
N ILE A 912 -18.66 24.61 6.31
CA ILE A 912 -18.11 24.14 5.03
C ILE A 912 -16.84 24.91 4.63
N SER A 913 -16.30 25.71 5.55
CA SER A 913 -14.98 26.33 5.44
C SER A 913 -14.32 26.43 6.80
N TYR A 914 -12.99 26.53 6.78
CA TYR A 914 -12.16 26.72 7.97
C TYR A 914 -10.94 27.56 7.60
N SER A 915 -10.69 28.62 8.35
CA SER A 915 -9.55 29.51 8.16
C SER A 915 -8.56 29.33 9.31
N ALA A 916 -7.39 28.76 9.01
CA ALA A 916 -6.31 28.59 9.97
C ALA A 916 -5.24 29.67 9.74
N VAL A 917 -5.60 30.91 10.09
CA VAL A 917 -4.83 32.12 9.72
C VAL A 917 -3.41 32.08 10.26
N GLY A 918 -3.19 31.58 11.48
CA GLY A 918 -1.85 31.56 12.08
C GLY A 918 -0.84 30.68 11.33
N VAL A 919 -1.29 29.58 10.71
CA VAL A 919 -0.47 28.74 9.81
C VAL A 919 -0.62 29.14 8.35
N GLY A 920 -1.57 30.02 8.04
CA GLY A 920 -1.83 30.51 6.69
C GLY A 920 -2.54 29.50 5.80
N HIS A 921 -3.33 28.58 6.34
CA HIS A 921 -4.05 27.56 5.55
C HIS A 921 -5.55 27.81 5.58
N TYR A 922 -6.20 27.62 4.44
CA TYR A 922 -7.62 27.89 4.28
C TYR A 922 -8.27 26.75 3.52
N PHE A 923 -9.43 26.29 4.01
CA PHE A 923 -10.15 25.15 3.47
C PHE A 923 -11.60 25.54 3.18
N ALA A 924 -12.14 25.07 2.07
CA ALA A 924 -13.54 25.27 1.70
C ALA A 924 -14.07 24.06 0.94
N ARG A 925 -15.33 23.70 1.13
CA ARG A 925 -16.02 22.65 0.37
C ARG A 925 -17.44 23.05 0.01
N SER A 926 -18.04 22.39 -0.98
CA SER A 926 -19.45 22.64 -1.33
C SER A 926 -20.42 22.03 -0.33
N ASP A 927 -20.07 20.87 0.21
CA ASP A 927 -20.80 20.09 1.20
C ASP A 927 -19.88 18.99 1.77
N TRP A 928 -20.43 18.06 2.55
CA TRP A 928 -19.66 16.96 3.16
C TRP A 928 -19.88 15.60 2.51
N THR A 929 -20.47 15.55 1.31
CA THR A 929 -20.60 14.32 0.53
C THR A 929 -19.29 14.02 -0.21
N ALA A 930 -19.09 12.76 -0.61
CA ALA A 930 -17.91 12.34 -1.37
C ALA A 930 -17.77 13.02 -2.75
N GLN A 931 -18.84 13.64 -3.27
CA GLN A 931 -18.84 14.33 -4.56
C GLN A 931 -18.66 15.85 -4.43
N ALA A 932 -18.52 16.38 -3.21
CA ALA A 932 -18.30 17.79 -3.00
C ALA A 932 -17.08 18.28 -3.79
N SER A 933 -17.11 19.53 -4.24
CA SER A 933 -15.85 20.20 -4.59
C SER A 933 -15.18 20.71 -3.32
N PHE A 934 -13.86 20.81 -3.38
CA PHE A 934 -13.03 21.22 -2.27
C PHE A 934 -11.90 22.13 -2.77
N LEU A 935 -11.63 23.19 -2.02
CA LEU A 935 -10.58 24.16 -2.26
C LEU A 935 -9.71 24.22 -1.01
N ASN A 936 -8.40 24.17 -1.21
CA ASN A 936 -7.46 24.66 -0.20
C ASN A 936 -6.56 25.74 -0.80
N PHE A 937 -6.11 26.69 0.02
CA PHE A 937 -5.11 27.66 -0.40
C PHE A 937 -4.24 28.12 0.78
N THR A 938 -3.03 28.60 0.45
CA THR A 938 -2.01 29.01 1.41
C THR A 938 -1.73 30.51 1.33
N CYS A 939 -1.74 31.22 2.45
CA CYS A 939 -1.34 32.62 2.58
C CYS A 939 -1.03 32.95 4.04
N GLY A 940 0.24 33.20 4.37
CA GLY A 940 0.69 33.35 5.75
C GLY A 940 2.20 33.42 5.85
N THR A 941 2.76 32.92 6.94
CA THR A 941 4.20 32.95 7.22
C THR A 941 4.93 31.76 6.60
N TYR A 942 6.05 32.01 5.92
CA TYR A 942 6.99 31.00 5.44
C TYR A 942 8.22 30.94 6.33
N ASP A 943 8.23 30.15 7.40
CA ASP A 943 9.31 30.17 8.39
C ASP A 943 9.66 28.79 8.97
N GLN A 944 9.32 27.71 8.27
CA GLN A 944 9.59 26.34 8.71
C GLN A 944 10.23 25.52 7.59
N SER A 945 11.01 24.51 7.99
CA SER A 945 11.91 23.78 7.09
C SER A 945 11.18 22.96 6.02
N HIS A 946 9.99 22.44 6.36
CA HIS A 946 9.12 21.70 5.45
C HIS A 946 8.02 22.59 4.82
N GLY A 947 8.03 23.89 5.12
CA GLY A 947 7.21 24.88 4.44
C GLY A 947 7.70 25.10 3.00
N HIS A 948 6.80 25.45 2.09
CA HIS A 948 7.12 25.61 0.67
C HIS A 948 7.07 27.07 0.24
N GLN A 949 7.67 27.38 -0.91
CA GLN A 949 7.50 28.65 -1.62
C GLN A 949 6.13 28.72 -2.32
N ASN A 950 5.05 28.41 -1.59
CA ASN A 950 3.71 28.20 -2.12
C ASN A 950 2.69 29.23 -1.60
N HIS A 951 3.12 30.35 -1.02
CA HIS A 951 2.19 31.37 -0.54
C HIS A 951 1.49 32.04 -1.73
N GLY A 952 0.16 32.01 -1.70
CA GLY A 952 -0.73 32.32 -2.80
C GLY A 952 -1.21 31.12 -3.60
N ALA A 953 -0.64 29.93 -3.40
CA ALA A 953 -1.06 28.72 -4.11
C ALA A 953 -2.43 28.22 -3.63
N PHE A 954 -3.09 27.46 -4.50
CA PHE A 954 -4.35 26.77 -4.20
C PHE A 954 -4.35 25.35 -4.79
N ASP A 955 -5.12 24.43 -4.22
CA ASP A 955 -5.53 23.21 -4.92
C ASP A 955 -7.05 23.14 -4.99
N PHE A 956 -7.54 22.48 -6.04
CA PHE A 956 -8.96 22.39 -6.33
C PHE A 956 -9.35 20.96 -6.70
N TRP A 957 -10.36 20.46 -6.01
CA TRP A 957 -10.95 19.13 -6.13
C TRP A 957 -12.40 19.25 -6.59
N GLY A 958 -12.86 18.30 -7.39
CA GLY A 958 -14.27 18.21 -7.77
C GLY A 958 -14.60 16.89 -8.44
N ASN A 959 -15.84 16.42 -8.26
CA ASN A 959 -16.36 15.20 -8.87
C ASN A 959 -15.46 13.96 -8.65
N GLY A 960 -14.98 13.79 -7.41
CA GLY A 960 -14.27 12.60 -6.94
C GLY A 960 -12.76 12.58 -7.20
N GLY A 961 -12.13 13.71 -7.54
CA GLY A 961 -10.66 13.77 -7.67
C GLY A 961 -10.07 15.18 -7.71
N TRP A 962 -8.73 15.24 -7.66
CA TRP A 962 -7.95 16.46 -7.83
C TRP A 962 -8.07 16.97 -9.28
N LEU A 963 -8.43 18.24 -9.44
CA LEU A 963 -8.56 18.92 -10.72
C LEU A 963 -7.36 19.82 -11.02
N ALA A 964 -6.87 20.48 -9.98
CA ALA A 964 -5.59 21.19 -9.95
C ALA A 964 -4.98 20.94 -8.57
N GLN A 965 -3.73 20.48 -8.52
CA GLN A 965 -3.05 20.16 -7.27
C GLN A 965 -1.57 20.44 -7.46
N THR A 966 -0.87 20.86 -6.40
CA THR A 966 0.58 20.97 -6.42
C THR A 966 1.23 19.73 -7.05
N GLU A 967 2.21 19.98 -7.92
CA GLU A 967 2.92 18.90 -8.60
C GLU A 967 3.77 18.07 -7.64
N ASN A 968 4.07 18.59 -6.44
CA ASN A 968 4.78 17.85 -5.40
C ASN A 968 4.15 16.46 -5.12
N THR A 969 2.83 16.32 -5.32
CA THR A 969 2.12 15.04 -5.13
C THR A 969 2.33 14.01 -6.23
N SER A 970 2.94 14.43 -7.33
CA SER A 970 3.31 13.59 -8.47
C SER A 970 4.84 13.54 -8.63
N THR A 971 5.59 13.60 -7.52
CA THR A 971 7.06 13.45 -7.51
C THR A 971 7.50 12.16 -6.82
N HIS A 972 8.73 11.71 -7.07
CA HIS A 972 9.29 10.53 -6.39
C HIS A 972 9.45 10.75 -4.88
N SER A 973 9.89 11.94 -4.49
CA SER A 973 10.28 12.24 -3.12
C SER A 973 9.17 12.88 -2.28
N GLY A 974 8.29 13.67 -2.89
CA GLY A 974 7.28 14.46 -2.20
C GLY A 974 7.84 15.66 -1.45
N ILE A 975 9.07 16.11 -1.74
CA ILE A 975 9.76 17.21 -0.99
C ILE A 975 10.14 18.39 -1.88
N GLU A 976 9.48 18.56 -3.03
CA GLU A 976 9.77 19.65 -3.96
C GLU A 976 9.15 20.98 -3.48
N GLN A 977 9.96 21.77 -2.78
CA GLN A 977 9.52 22.99 -2.09
C GLN A 977 9.44 24.26 -2.97
N LYS A 978 9.88 24.18 -4.22
CA LYS A 978 10.14 25.37 -5.05
C LYS A 978 8.87 25.91 -5.69
N THR A 979 8.86 27.23 -5.92
CA THR A 979 7.74 28.01 -6.47
C THR A 979 7.10 27.36 -7.70
N GLU A 980 7.88 26.77 -8.60
CA GLU A 980 7.41 26.18 -9.85
C GLU A 980 6.46 24.99 -9.70
N PHE A 981 6.41 24.31 -8.55
CA PHE A 981 5.57 23.12 -8.32
C PHE A 981 4.13 23.44 -7.84
N HIS A 982 3.75 24.72 -7.74
CA HIS A 982 2.50 25.13 -7.10
C HIS A 982 1.57 25.96 -8.02
N ASN A 983 0.30 26.14 -7.66
CA ASN A 983 -0.69 26.89 -8.46
C ASN A 983 -0.72 28.39 -8.13
N LEU A 984 0.25 29.17 -8.60
CA LEU A 984 0.48 30.57 -8.19
C LEU A 984 0.89 31.51 -9.35
N ILE A 985 1.18 32.79 -9.05
CA ILE A 985 1.96 33.64 -9.96
C ILE A 985 3.44 33.41 -9.70
N ARG A 986 4.15 32.90 -10.71
CA ARG A 986 5.61 32.76 -10.70
C ARG A 986 6.23 33.97 -11.39
N PHE A 987 7.23 34.58 -10.77
CA PHE A 987 7.99 35.69 -11.35
C PHE A 987 9.34 35.17 -11.86
N GLU A 988 9.72 35.57 -13.07
CA GLU A 988 11.03 35.24 -13.63
C GLU A 988 11.81 36.50 -14.00
N MET A 989 13.10 36.52 -13.66
CA MET A 989 14.06 37.56 -14.06
C MET A 989 15.17 36.90 -14.87
N ALA A 990 15.37 37.33 -16.12
CA ALA A 990 16.36 36.76 -17.03
C ALA A 990 16.31 35.21 -17.12
N GLY A 991 15.10 34.65 -17.14
CA GLY A 991 14.85 33.20 -17.21
C GLY A 991 15.07 32.42 -15.91
N THR A 992 15.38 33.10 -14.81
CA THR A 992 15.51 32.51 -13.48
C THR A 992 14.30 32.86 -12.63
N ILE A 993 13.77 31.87 -11.89
CA ILE A 993 12.64 32.07 -10.98
C ILE A 993 13.09 32.95 -9.81
N VAL A 994 12.30 33.98 -9.50
CA VAL A 994 12.45 34.78 -8.28
C VAL A 994 11.77 34.01 -7.15
N PRO A 995 12.50 33.50 -6.14
CA PRO A 995 11.91 32.70 -5.08
C PRO A 995 11.15 33.55 -4.08
N GLN A 996 10.18 32.95 -3.40
CA GLN A 996 9.59 33.53 -2.19
C GLN A 996 10.62 33.55 -1.05
N THR A 997 10.56 34.57 -0.21
CA THR A 997 11.54 34.76 0.88
C THR A 997 11.13 34.01 2.14
N TYR A 998 12.02 33.17 2.64
CA TYR A 998 11.90 32.55 3.96
C TYR A 998 11.96 33.62 5.06
N GLY A 999 11.14 33.46 6.10
CA GLY A 999 10.86 34.44 7.16
C GLY A 999 9.82 35.50 6.80
N ALA A 1000 9.26 35.49 5.59
CA ALA A 1000 8.24 36.47 5.18
C ALA A 1000 6.82 36.03 5.58
N THR A 1001 5.94 37.02 5.77
CA THR A 1001 4.52 36.80 6.09
C THR A 1001 3.61 37.53 5.11
N ALA A 1002 2.82 36.76 4.36
CA ALA A 1002 1.70 37.28 3.59
C ALA A 1002 0.42 37.39 4.43
N THR A 1003 -0.56 38.15 3.95
CA THR A 1003 -1.83 38.35 4.68
C THR A 1003 -3.04 37.98 3.81
N ALA A 1004 -4.09 37.44 4.44
CA ALA A 1004 -5.36 37.16 3.77
C ALA A 1004 -6.55 37.61 4.61
N SER A 1005 -7.59 38.09 3.93
CA SER A 1005 -8.93 38.32 4.47
C SER A 1005 -9.91 37.39 3.77
N VAL A 1006 -10.61 36.53 4.52
CA VAL A 1006 -11.52 35.52 3.98
C VAL A 1006 -12.94 35.75 4.49
N THR A 1007 -13.91 35.73 3.60
CA THR A 1007 -15.35 35.80 3.90
C THR A 1007 -16.08 34.65 3.23
N ASP A 1008 -17.05 34.05 3.90
CA ASP A 1008 -17.85 32.94 3.36
C ASP A 1008 -19.32 33.11 3.73
N ASP A 1009 -20.21 33.17 2.72
CA ASP A 1009 -21.66 33.25 2.91
C ASP A 1009 -22.37 31.90 2.70
N SER A 1010 -21.61 30.80 2.69
CA SER A 1010 -22.01 29.42 2.38
C SER A 1010 -22.31 29.13 0.90
N ASN A 1011 -22.56 30.14 0.07
CA ASN A 1011 -22.67 29.97 -1.39
C ASN A 1011 -21.34 30.31 -2.06
N THR A 1012 -20.68 31.35 -1.57
CA THR A 1012 -19.44 31.89 -2.11
C THR A 1012 -18.43 32.13 -0.99
N LEU A 1013 -17.23 31.60 -1.17
CA LEU A 1013 -16.06 32.00 -0.39
C LEU A 1013 -15.22 33.00 -1.19
N VAL A 1014 -14.82 34.09 -0.56
CA VAL A 1014 -13.93 35.11 -1.12
C VAL A 1014 -12.69 35.23 -0.24
N GLY A 1015 -11.50 34.99 -0.81
CA GLY A 1015 -10.21 35.24 -0.17
C GLY A 1015 -9.48 36.39 -0.86
N ASN A 1016 -9.14 37.45 -0.13
CA ASN A 1016 -8.32 38.57 -0.59
C ASN A 1016 -6.93 38.46 0.04
N LEU A 1017 -5.92 38.17 -0.77
CA LEU A 1017 -4.55 37.88 -0.36
C LEU A 1017 -3.63 39.03 -0.79
N ASP A 1018 -2.81 39.54 0.12
CA ASP A 1018 -1.67 40.42 -0.17
C ASP A 1018 -0.37 39.64 0.04
N LEU A 1019 0.32 39.37 -1.06
CA LEU A 1019 1.50 38.52 -1.14
C LEU A 1019 2.77 39.33 -1.40
N THR A 1020 2.66 40.67 -1.42
CA THR A 1020 3.78 41.60 -1.65
C THR A 1020 4.94 41.32 -0.69
N ALA A 1021 4.64 41.00 0.56
CA ALA A 1021 5.64 40.73 1.59
C ALA A 1021 6.51 39.48 1.30
N MET A 1022 6.06 38.56 0.43
CA MET A 1022 6.84 37.38 0.05
C MET A 1022 8.05 37.70 -0.83
N TYR A 1023 8.11 38.92 -1.39
CA TYR A 1023 9.17 39.38 -2.30
C TYR A 1023 9.81 40.70 -1.83
N PRO A 1024 10.30 40.78 -0.58
CA PRO A 1024 10.86 42.01 -0.02
C PRO A 1024 12.06 42.48 -0.84
N ASN A 1025 12.20 43.80 -1.00
CA ASN A 1025 13.32 44.45 -1.70
C ASN A 1025 13.49 44.10 -3.19
N THR A 1026 12.53 43.40 -3.80
CA THR A 1026 12.57 43.06 -5.25
C THR A 1026 11.87 44.10 -6.12
N GLY A 1027 11.03 44.97 -5.54
CA GLY A 1027 10.11 45.84 -6.28
C GLY A 1027 8.86 45.13 -6.82
N ILE A 1028 8.68 43.84 -6.52
CA ILE A 1028 7.48 43.07 -6.85
C ILE A 1028 6.39 43.34 -5.80
N SER A 1029 5.19 43.69 -6.26
CA SER A 1029 3.96 43.65 -5.45
C SER A 1029 2.98 42.70 -6.10
N TRP A 1030 2.26 41.91 -5.29
CA TRP A 1030 1.31 40.92 -5.78
C TRP A 1030 0.12 40.80 -4.83
N LYS A 1031 -1.09 40.93 -5.39
CA LYS A 1031 -2.36 40.68 -4.71
C LYS A 1031 -3.16 39.64 -5.49
N ARG A 1032 -3.85 38.76 -4.77
CA ARG A 1032 -4.69 37.71 -5.33
C ARG A 1032 -6.08 37.76 -4.70
N ASN A 1033 -7.13 37.64 -5.52
CA ASN A 1033 -8.50 37.40 -5.07
C ASN A 1033 -8.93 36.00 -5.55
N LEU A 1034 -9.40 35.17 -4.62
CA LEU A 1034 -9.99 33.86 -4.88
C LEU A 1034 -11.49 33.96 -4.61
N THR A 1035 -12.33 33.74 -5.62
CA THR A 1035 -13.80 33.68 -5.47
C THR A 1035 -14.27 32.27 -5.83
N TYR A 1036 -14.59 31.47 -4.81
CA TYR A 1036 -15.11 30.12 -4.95
C TYR A 1036 -16.63 30.12 -4.80
N ALA A 1037 -17.33 30.09 -5.93
CA ALA A 1037 -18.78 29.91 -6.02
C ALA A 1037 -19.12 28.42 -6.08
N ARG A 1038 -19.83 27.95 -5.06
CA ARG A 1038 -20.23 26.54 -4.94
C ARG A 1038 -21.34 26.18 -5.96
N PRO A 1039 -21.38 24.92 -6.44
CA PRO A 1039 -20.57 23.79 -5.99
C PRO A 1039 -19.31 23.56 -6.84
N GLY A 1040 -18.78 24.51 -7.61
CA GLY A 1040 -17.66 24.14 -8.49
C GLY A 1040 -17.09 25.21 -9.41
N THR A 1041 -17.17 26.49 -9.09
CA THR A 1041 -16.50 27.53 -9.87
C THR A 1041 -15.54 28.32 -9.00
N LEU A 1042 -14.25 28.33 -9.35
CA LEU A 1042 -13.23 29.16 -8.72
C LEU A 1042 -12.76 30.21 -9.71
N THR A 1043 -12.89 31.49 -9.36
CA THR A 1043 -12.26 32.59 -10.11
C THR A 1043 -11.07 33.12 -9.34
N VAL A 1044 -9.91 33.15 -10.00
CA VAL A 1044 -8.64 33.65 -9.46
C VAL A 1044 -8.29 34.94 -10.19
N SER A 1045 -8.18 36.04 -9.45
CA SER A 1045 -7.82 37.35 -9.99
C SER A 1045 -6.53 37.85 -9.34
N ASP A 1046 -5.50 38.04 -10.14
CA ASP A 1046 -4.20 38.53 -9.70
C ASP A 1046 -3.94 39.95 -10.21
N THR A 1047 -3.32 40.78 -9.38
CA THR A 1047 -2.75 42.06 -9.77
C THR A 1047 -1.33 42.14 -9.21
N CYS A 1048 -0.36 42.35 -10.09
CA CYS A 1048 1.03 42.51 -9.73
C CYS A 1048 1.66 43.75 -10.37
N THR A 1049 2.61 44.32 -9.66
CA THR A 1049 3.54 45.33 -10.17
C THR A 1049 4.92 44.71 -10.13
N VAL A 1050 5.67 44.77 -11.23
CA VAL A 1050 6.98 44.13 -11.36
C VAL A 1050 8.01 45.15 -11.88
N PRO A 1051 9.28 45.06 -11.47
CA PRO A 1051 10.33 45.92 -12.01
C PRO A 1051 10.65 45.55 -13.47
N ALA A 1052 11.39 46.41 -14.16
CA ALA A 1052 11.83 46.14 -15.53
C ALA A 1052 12.64 44.84 -15.61
N GLY A 1053 12.32 43.99 -16.60
CA GLY A 1053 12.98 42.70 -16.82
C GLY A 1053 12.41 41.52 -16.03
N VAL A 1054 11.38 41.73 -15.19
CA VAL A 1054 10.65 40.66 -14.52
C VAL A 1054 9.36 40.34 -15.27
N VAL A 1055 9.10 39.05 -15.49
CA VAL A 1055 7.90 38.55 -16.18
C VAL A 1055 7.05 37.71 -15.22
N PRO A 1056 5.77 38.07 -15.00
CA PRO A 1056 4.85 37.24 -14.24
C PRO A 1056 4.19 36.18 -15.13
N TYR A 1057 4.09 34.96 -14.60
CA TYR A 1057 3.36 33.85 -15.20
C TYR A 1057 2.31 33.35 -14.22
N PHE A 1058 1.03 33.35 -14.62
CA PHE A 1058 0.05 32.53 -13.91
C PHE A 1058 0.31 31.07 -14.27
N GLN A 1059 0.66 30.25 -13.30
CA GLN A 1059 0.91 28.83 -13.52
C GLN A 1059 -0.16 27.96 -12.86
N LEU A 1060 -0.49 26.85 -13.53
CA LEU A 1060 -1.46 25.87 -13.06
C LEU A 1060 -0.91 24.46 -13.29
N GLN A 1061 -0.92 23.65 -12.25
CA GLN A 1061 -0.50 22.27 -12.19
C GLN A 1061 -1.73 21.37 -12.33
N LEU A 1062 -1.69 20.46 -13.29
CA LEU A 1062 -2.82 19.64 -13.70
C LEU A 1062 -2.42 18.16 -13.77
N PRO A 1063 -3.19 17.24 -13.16
CA PRO A 1063 -2.89 15.81 -13.23
C PRO A 1063 -3.15 15.22 -14.63
N VAL A 1064 -3.90 15.93 -15.48
CA VAL A 1064 -4.30 15.49 -16.82
C VAL A 1064 -3.85 16.52 -17.86
N GLN A 1065 -3.42 16.04 -19.02
CA GLN A 1065 -3.00 16.90 -20.12
C GLN A 1065 -4.15 17.82 -20.57
N PRO A 1066 -3.96 19.15 -20.54
CA PRO A 1066 -4.98 20.07 -21.01
C PRO A 1066 -5.01 20.17 -22.54
N THR A 1067 -6.21 20.30 -23.10
CA THR A 1067 -6.43 20.78 -24.47
C THR A 1067 -6.69 22.27 -24.45
N VAL A 1068 -6.02 23.07 -25.30
CA VAL A 1068 -6.14 24.53 -25.36
C VAL A 1068 -6.87 24.96 -26.63
N THR A 1069 -7.91 25.78 -26.48
CA THR A 1069 -8.69 26.37 -27.58
C THR A 1069 -8.93 27.85 -27.29
N GLY A 1070 -8.18 28.72 -27.97
CA GLY A 1070 -8.21 30.17 -27.71
C GLY A 1070 -7.82 30.47 -26.28
N ASN A 1071 -8.71 31.14 -25.53
CA ASN A 1071 -8.47 31.51 -24.13
C ASN A 1071 -8.99 30.46 -23.13
N THR A 1072 -9.46 29.31 -23.61
CA THR A 1072 -10.01 28.25 -22.76
C THR A 1072 -9.14 27.01 -22.85
N LEU A 1073 -8.97 26.30 -21.75
CA LEU A 1073 -8.39 24.98 -21.72
C LEU A 1073 -9.26 23.99 -20.94
N THR A 1074 -9.19 22.71 -21.30
CA THR A 1074 -9.94 21.63 -20.64
C THR A 1074 -8.97 20.50 -20.27
N ALA A 1075 -8.98 20.08 -19.01
CA ALA A 1075 -8.20 18.95 -18.49
C ALA A 1075 -9.10 18.04 -17.65
N GLY A 1076 -9.43 16.85 -18.17
CA GLY A 1076 -10.36 15.93 -17.51
C GLY A 1076 -11.71 16.61 -17.22
N LYS A 1077 -12.08 16.68 -15.93
CA LYS A 1077 -13.32 17.33 -15.46
C LYS A 1077 -13.15 18.82 -15.13
N LEU A 1078 -12.07 19.45 -15.57
CA LEU A 1078 -11.80 20.86 -15.36
C LEU A 1078 -11.87 21.63 -16.66
N GLN A 1079 -12.67 22.69 -16.71
CA GLN A 1079 -12.56 23.75 -17.72
C GLN A 1079 -11.92 24.97 -17.07
N VAL A 1080 -10.98 25.60 -17.76
CA VAL A 1080 -10.33 26.84 -17.33
C VAL A 1080 -10.46 27.89 -18.43
N THR A 1081 -10.91 29.09 -18.07
CA THR A 1081 -11.06 30.22 -19.00
C THR A 1081 -10.21 31.38 -18.53
N VAL A 1082 -9.34 31.88 -19.40
CA VAL A 1082 -8.53 33.08 -19.18
C VAL A 1082 -9.33 34.30 -19.63
N ASN A 1083 -9.88 35.03 -18.65
CA ASN A 1083 -10.67 36.23 -18.87
C ASN A 1083 -9.78 37.48 -19.04
N THR A 1084 -8.60 37.48 -18.42
CA THR A 1084 -7.59 38.54 -18.57
C THR A 1084 -6.20 37.91 -18.46
N PRO A 1085 -5.25 38.24 -19.35
CA PRO A 1085 -5.34 39.19 -20.47
C PRO A 1085 -6.30 38.70 -21.58
N GLY A 1086 -6.78 39.63 -22.43
CA GLY A 1086 -7.71 39.29 -23.51
C GLY A 1086 -7.10 38.42 -24.62
N THR A 1087 -5.77 38.49 -24.79
CA THR A 1087 -4.99 37.69 -25.75
C THR A 1087 -3.79 37.04 -25.03
N PRO A 1088 -4.03 36.03 -24.17
CA PRO A 1088 -2.98 35.38 -23.39
C PRO A 1088 -2.07 34.54 -24.28
N THR A 1089 -0.81 34.42 -23.89
CA THR A 1089 0.05 33.34 -24.37
C THR A 1089 -0.03 32.19 -23.37
N ILE A 1090 -0.55 31.04 -23.81
CA ILE A 1090 -0.73 29.83 -23.01
C ILE A 1090 0.26 28.77 -23.49
N THR A 1091 1.11 28.28 -22.58
CA THR A 1091 2.03 27.17 -22.85
C THR A 1091 1.72 26.00 -21.94
N VAL A 1092 1.70 24.79 -22.48
CA VAL A 1092 1.52 23.54 -21.74
C VAL A 1092 2.84 22.77 -21.75
N GLN A 1093 3.30 22.33 -20.59
CA GLN A 1093 4.56 21.63 -20.41
C GLN A 1093 4.34 20.34 -19.62
N ASP A 1094 4.95 19.24 -20.06
CA ASP A 1094 4.94 17.96 -19.34
C ASP A 1094 5.97 18.01 -18.21
N TRP A 1095 5.57 17.75 -16.98
CA TRP A 1095 6.48 17.81 -15.84
C TRP A 1095 7.63 16.81 -15.90
N LYS A 1096 7.43 15.67 -16.56
CA LYS A 1096 8.49 14.67 -16.77
C LYS A 1096 9.59 15.17 -17.70
N THR A 1097 9.36 16.27 -18.40
CA THR A 1097 10.40 16.98 -19.18
C THR A 1097 11.03 18.13 -18.41
N LEU A 1098 10.36 18.63 -17.36
CA LEU A 1098 10.80 19.75 -16.55
C LEU A 1098 11.61 19.33 -15.33
N SER A 1099 11.35 18.14 -14.79
CA SER A 1099 12.03 17.60 -13.62
C SER A 1099 12.16 16.09 -13.70
N THR A 1100 13.33 15.56 -13.32
CA THR A 1100 13.55 14.12 -13.14
C THR A 1100 12.82 13.58 -11.90
N GLU A 1101 12.43 14.46 -10.98
CA GLU A 1101 11.64 14.09 -9.81
C GLU A 1101 10.18 13.82 -10.15
N ALA A 1102 9.66 14.34 -11.27
CA ALA A 1102 8.25 14.18 -11.64
C ALA A 1102 7.93 12.77 -12.18
N LEU A 1103 6.85 12.19 -11.65
CA LEU A 1103 6.25 10.93 -12.08
C LEU A 1103 5.17 11.14 -13.15
N SER A 1104 4.44 12.25 -13.09
CA SER A 1104 3.36 12.58 -14.01
C SER A 1104 3.14 14.10 -14.08
N GLY A 1105 1.93 14.57 -14.40
CA GLY A 1105 1.54 15.97 -14.29
C GLY A 1105 1.89 16.90 -15.46
N TRP A 1106 1.20 18.04 -15.50
CA TRP A 1106 1.31 19.08 -16.53
C TRP A 1106 1.29 20.47 -15.92
N ARG A 1107 2.23 21.33 -16.36
CA ARG A 1107 2.23 22.75 -16.03
C ARG A 1107 1.68 23.56 -17.18
N VAL A 1108 0.67 24.37 -16.91
CA VAL A 1108 0.20 25.43 -17.79
C VAL A 1108 0.81 26.75 -17.34
N ASN A 1109 1.49 27.49 -18.21
CA ASN A 1109 1.86 28.87 -17.96
C ASN A 1109 1.01 29.79 -18.83
N ILE A 1110 0.46 30.83 -18.23
CA ILE A 1110 -0.29 31.90 -18.87
C ILE A 1110 0.52 33.18 -18.66
N SER A 1111 0.85 33.86 -19.75
CA SER A 1111 1.55 35.15 -19.74
C SER A 1111 0.76 36.23 -20.47
N ASP A 1112 1.01 37.48 -20.08
CA ASP A 1112 0.45 38.67 -20.70
C ASP A 1112 1.49 39.36 -21.58
N PRO A 1113 1.34 39.30 -22.92
CA PRO A 1113 2.25 39.98 -23.84
C PRO A 1113 2.32 41.49 -23.65
N SER A 1114 1.29 42.10 -23.06
CA SER A 1114 1.26 43.54 -22.75
C SER A 1114 1.95 43.90 -21.44
N ALA A 1115 2.33 42.90 -20.65
CA ALA A 1115 2.95 43.02 -19.33
C ALA A 1115 2.17 43.92 -18.34
N ALA A 1116 0.84 43.94 -18.41
CA ALA A 1116 0.00 44.76 -17.54
C ALA A 1116 -0.10 44.23 -16.09
N GLY A 1117 0.44 43.04 -15.82
CA GLY A 1117 0.48 42.46 -14.47
C GLY A 1117 -0.90 42.09 -13.92
N LYS A 1118 -1.88 41.79 -14.78
CA LYS A 1118 -3.24 41.42 -14.37
C LYS A 1118 -3.67 40.10 -14.98
N PHE A 1119 -4.11 39.16 -14.14
CA PHE A 1119 -4.65 37.88 -14.57
C PHE A 1119 -6.05 37.67 -13.97
N VAL A 1120 -6.99 37.17 -14.76
CA VAL A 1120 -8.30 36.72 -14.25
C VAL A 1120 -8.60 35.39 -14.91
N VAL A 1121 -8.63 34.32 -14.12
CA VAL A 1121 -8.76 32.94 -14.59
C VAL A 1121 -9.91 32.25 -13.86
N THR A 1122 -10.86 31.67 -14.60
CA THR A 1122 -11.99 30.93 -14.04
C THR A 1122 -11.81 29.44 -14.26
N LEU A 1123 -11.82 28.67 -13.18
CA LEU A 1123 -11.80 27.22 -13.12
C LEU A 1123 -13.22 26.72 -12.83
N LYS A 1124 -13.75 25.83 -13.66
CA LYS A 1124 -15.10 25.29 -13.54
C LYS A 1124 -15.06 23.75 -13.57
N VAL A 1125 -15.66 23.14 -12.54
CA VAL A 1125 -15.90 21.70 -12.49
C VAL A 1125 -16.93 21.33 -13.55
N LEU A 1126 -16.58 20.40 -14.42
CA LEU A 1126 -17.46 19.80 -15.41
C LEU A 1126 -18.15 18.57 -14.83
N PRO A 1127 -19.37 18.24 -15.28
CA PRO A 1127 -20.14 17.07 -14.82
C PRO A 1127 -19.36 15.75 -14.91
#